data_AF-A0A1G5XBI1-F1
#
_entry.id   AF-A0A1G5XBI1-F1
#
_cell.length_a   1.000
_cell.length_b   1.000
_cell.length_c   1.000
_cell.angle_alpha   90.00
_cell.angle_beta   90.00
_cell.angle_gamma   90.00
#
_symmetry.space_group_name_H-M   'P 1'
#
loop_
_entity.id
_entity.type
_entity.pdbx_description
1 polymer ?
#
loop_
_entity_poly.entity_id
_entity_poly.type
_entity_poly.pdbx_seq_one_letter_code
_entity_poly.pdbx_strand_id
1 'polypeptide(L)'
;MRIALTGNPNSGKTTMYNALTGRSEKIGNWAGVTVDKKEFAVKKAYNETGKEIIAVDLPGAYSMSPFTSEESITSSYVKNEHPDAIINIVDETNLSRSLFFTTQLLELGIPVVVALNKHDITEKKGNKVDAKALSEKLGCPVIDTVSTSESGIKEAVAAAAALEGKGQKAPYVQGDIDLTNKDAVEAADRKRFDFVNKIVKEVEERKTFTKDVTIGDKIDKIVTHPVLGLIIFAAIMFVVFYVSQTTVGTWIADIIVGWIETFQEWVGEMMADANPLLYALLVDGIIGGVGAVVGFLPLVMVMYFLIALLEDCGYMARATVVLDPIFKRVGLSGKSVIPMIIGTGCGIPAIMACRTIRNERERRSTAMLATFMPCGAKLPVIALFAGAFFPESTWVSFVCYMLGIVLVLLGALLIKYVTGAKFRKSFFIIELPEYKVPSLMFAVKSMLERGKAYIIKAGTIILVCNTVVQIMQSFDFSFNPVEEGMESTSILAGVAGPFSYILIPIIGIASWQLAAAAVTGFIAKENVVGTIATCFAITNFIDTEELELIGEGNAVAAVMGITKVAALAYLMFNLYTPPCFAALGAMNSEMKSQKWLWGAIGLQLATGFTVGYLVYQFGTLFTTGSLGAGFIGGLVAILVFAAIIILIARKNRAAVAAEYKLD
;
A
#
# COMPACT_ATOMS: atom_id res chain seq x y z
N MET A 1 -12.58 20.59 -31.58
CA MET A 1 -12.06 19.24 -31.85
C MET A 1 -11.52 18.64 -30.56
N ARG A 2 -11.91 17.41 -30.21
CA ARG A 2 -11.38 16.64 -29.08
C ARG A 2 -10.40 15.59 -29.58
N ILE A 3 -9.16 15.68 -29.12
CA ILE A 3 -8.11 14.71 -29.42
C ILE A 3 -7.83 13.90 -28.15
N ALA A 4 -8.07 12.59 -28.21
CA ALA A 4 -7.77 11.68 -27.12
C ALA A 4 -6.31 11.21 -27.20
N LEU A 5 -5.55 11.42 -26.12
CA LEU A 5 -4.19 10.89 -25.97
C LEU A 5 -4.26 9.58 -25.21
N THR A 6 -3.80 8.50 -25.84
CA THR A 6 -3.74 7.18 -25.22
C THR A 6 -2.45 6.47 -25.57
N GLY A 7 -2.18 5.34 -24.93
CA GLY A 7 -0.98 4.55 -25.16
C GLY A 7 -0.67 3.63 -23.99
N ASN A 8 0.37 2.83 -24.12
CA ASN A 8 0.78 1.97 -23.02
C ASN A 8 1.28 2.77 -21.81
N PRO A 9 1.18 2.21 -20.60
CA PRO A 9 1.90 2.73 -19.44
C PRO A 9 3.38 2.98 -19.75
N ASN A 10 3.93 4.09 -19.24
CA ASN A 10 5.32 4.50 -19.45
C ASN A 10 5.74 4.78 -20.90
N SER A 11 4.81 4.89 -21.86
CA SER A 11 5.12 5.27 -23.24
C SER A 11 5.51 6.74 -23.40
N GLY A 12 5.41 7.56 -22.34
CA GLY A 12 5.70 9.01 -22.38
C GLY A 12 4.46 9.90 -22.55
N LYS A 13 3.25 9.32 -22.56
CA LYS A 13 1.96 10.03 -22.67
C LYS A 13 1.82 11.24 -21.73
N THR A 14 2.09 11.09 -20.44
CA THR A 14 1.95 12.20 -19.47
C THR A 14 2.94 13.33 -19.75
N THR A 15 4.16 13.00 -20.19
CA THR A 15 5.16 13.99 -20.60
C THR A 15 4.69 14.77 -21.82
N MET A 16 4.17 14.08 -22.84
CA MET A 16 3.61 14.72 -24.05
C MET A 16 2.37 15.57 -23.73
N TYR A 17 1.47 15.09 -22.87
CA TYR A 17 0.28 15.84 -22.44
C TYR A 17 0.66 17.14 -21.71
N ASN A 18 1.68 17.09 -20.84
CA ASN A 18 2.19 18.25 -20.14
C ASN A 18 2.85 19.26 -21.09
N ALA A 19 3.60 18.79 -22.10
CA ALA A 19 4.17 19.64 -23.14
C ALA A 19 3.07 20.40 -23.90
N LEU A 20 2.03 19.67 -24.37
CA LEU A 20 0.90 20.21 -25.13
C LEU A 20 0.05 21.23 -24.36
N THR A 21 -0.19 20.99 -23.07
CA THR A 21 -1.11 21.79 -22.24
C THR A 21 -0.41 22.83 -21.37
N GLY A 22 0.90 22.68 -21.13
CA GLY A 22 1.69 23.56 -20.25
C GLY A 22 1.46 23.33 -18.76
N ARG A 23 0.79 22.25 -18.38
CA ARG A 23 0.58 21.87 -16.99
C ARG A 23 1.71 20.96 -16.51
N SER A 24 1.97 20.98 -15.21
CA SER A 24 2.93 20.10 -14.54
C SER A 24 2.19 18.96 -13.83
N GLU A 25 1.39 18.21 -14.59
CA GLU A 25 0.62 17.09 -14.03
C GLU A 25 1.55 15.93 -13.67
N LYS A 26 1.41 15.40 -12.45
CA LYS A 26 2.08 14.15 -12.04
C LYS A 26 1.31 12.93 -12.55
N ILE A 27 2.02 11.81 -12.70
CA ILE A 27 1.42 10.49 -12.95
C ILE A 27 0.55 10.10 -11.73
N GLY A 28 -0.79 10.12 -11.88
CA GLY A 28 -1.80 9.72 -10.87
C GLY A 28 -3.02 10.66 -10.88
N ASN A 29 -4.27 10.30 -10.58
CA ASN A 29 -4.92 9.13 -9.97
C ASN A 29 -6.32 9.00 -10.62
N TRP A 30 -6.58 8.00 -11.47
CA TRP A 30 -7.93 7.70 -12.00
C TRP A 30 -8.75 6.78 -11.08
N ALA A 31 -8.40 6.72 -9.81
CA ALA A 31 -9.02 5.80 -8.86
C ALA A 31 -9.95 6.54 -7.89
N GLY A 32 -11.26 6.35 -8.08
CA GLY A 32 -12.20 6.23 -6.96
C GLY A 32 -13.43 7.12 -6.87
N VAL A 33 -13.69 8.11 -7.74
CA VAL A 33 -15.03 8.75 -7.95
C VAL A 33 -14.94 9.75 -9.11
N THR A 34 -16.10 10.01 -9.76
CA THR A 34 -16.38 10.95 -10.88
C THR A 34 -15.16 11.31 -11.72
N VAL A 35 -15.07 10.69 -12.90
CA VAL A 35 -14.10 11.00 -13.96
C VAL A 35 -14.11 12.51 -14.22
N ASP A 36 -13.30 13.28 -13.49
CA ASP A 36 -12.93 14.63 -13.90
C ASP A 36 -12.09 14.41 -15.15
N LYS A 37 -12.76 14.47 -16.29
CA LYS A 37 -12.14 14.35 -17.60
C LYS A 37 -11.07 15.44 -17.65
N LYS A 38 -9.80 15.03 -17.68
CA LYS A 38 -8.68 15.94 -17.83
C LYS A 38 -8.68 16.43 -19.27
N GLU A 39 -9.43 17.50 -19.50
CA GLU A 39 -9.59 18.15 -20.79
C GLU A 39 -8.99 19.55 -20.70
N PHE A 40 -7.92 19.81 -21.45
CA PHE A 40 -7.32 21.14 -21.53
C PHE A 40 -7.08 21.53 -22.98
N ALA A 41 -7.18 22.83 -23.26
CA ALA A 41 -6.85 23.36 -24.57
C ALA A 41 -5.36 23.17 -24.88
N VAL A 42 -5.05 22.75 -26.11
CA VAL A 42 -3.68 22.66 -26.61
C VAL A 42 -3.11 24.08 -26.77
N LYS A 43 -1.85 24.28 -26.36
CA LYS A 43 -1.15 25.57 -26.55
C LYS A 43 -1.18 25.99 -28.01
N LYS A 44 -1.34 27.29 -28.25
CA LYS A 44 -1.31 27.89 -29.60
C LYS A 44 -0.05 27.53 -30.40
N ALA A 45 1.08 27.29 -29.74
CA ALA A 45 2.33 26.89 -30.39
C ALA A 45 2.24 25.56 -31.17
N TYR A 46 1.34 24.65 -30.77
CA TYR A 46 1.14 23.35 -31.41
C TYR A 46 -0.17 23.27 -32.20
N ASN A 47 -0.91 24.36 -32.32
CA ASN A 47 -2.20 24.41 -33.01
C ASN A 47 -2.19 25.45 -34.13
N GLU A 48 -1.95 24.98 -35.36
CA GLU A 48 -1.88 25.82 -36.56
C GLU A 48 -3.24 25.97 -37.27
N THR A 49 -4.26 25.21 -36.85
CA THR A 49 -5.55 25.12 -37.57
C THR A 49 -6.54 26.23 -37.21
N GLY A 50 -6.23 27.08 -36.23
CA GLY A 50 -7.09 28.17 -35.78
C GLY A 50 -8.37 27.75 -35.05
N LYS A 51 -8.69 26.45 -35.00
CA LYS A 51 -9.81 25.86 -34.25
C LYS A 51 -9.39 25.56 -32.82
N GLU A 52 -10.34 25.56 -31.88
CA GLU A 52 -10.06 25.10 -30.52
C GLU A 52 -9.86 23.56 -30.49
N ILE A 53 -8.66 23.14 -30.13
CA ILE A 53 -8.28 21.73 -29.95
C ILE A 53 -8.19 21.46 -28.44
N ILE A 54 -8.99 20.51 -27.98
CA ILE A 54 -9.02 20.05 -26.60
C ILE A 54 -8.28 18.71 -26.54
N ALA A 55 -7.20 18.66 -25.78
CA ALA A 55 -6.48 17.43 -25.49
C ALA A 55 -7.12 16.73 -24.29
N VAL A 56 -7.41 15.45 -24.45
CA VAL A 56 -7.99 14.60 -23.40
C VAL A 56 -6.97 13.53 -23.03
N ASP A 57 -6.51 13.51 -21.78
CA ASP A 57 -5.60 12.46 -21.32
C ASP A 57 -6.36 11.20 -20.93
N LEU A 58 -6.23 10.12 -21.70
CA LEU A 58 -6.81 8.81 -21.32
C LEU A 58 -5.84 8.03 -20.44
N PRO A 59 -6.34 7.17 -19.53
CA PRO A 59 -5.49 6.28 -18.76
C PRO A 59 -4.62 5.39 -19.67
N GLY A 60 -3.37 5.17 -19.27
CA GLY A 60 -2.49 4.26 -19.99
C GLY A 60 -3.02 2.83 -19.92
N ALA A 61 -3.27 2.22 -21.07
CA ALA A 61 -3.91 0.92 -21.22
C ALA A 61 -3.04 -0.02 -22.08
N TYR A 62 -3.11 -1.32 -21.80
CA TYR A 62 -2.46 -2.34 -22.63
C TYR A 62 -3.41 -2.96 -23.64
N SER A 63 -4.71 -2.92 -23.35
CA SER A 63 -5.75 -3.40 -24.24
C SER A 63 -7.03 -2.55 -24.11
N MET A 64 -7.95 -2.70 -25.06
CA MET A 64 -9.32 -2.20 -24.98
C MET A 64 -10.24 -3.13 -24.19
N SER A 65 -9.72 -4.25 -23.68
CA SER A 65 -10.50 -5.19 -22.87
C SER A 65 -10.63 -4.67 -21.45
N PRO A 66 -11.83 -4.67 -20.83
CA PRO A 66 -12.06 -4.04 -19.53
C PRO A 66 -11.60 -4.91 -18.35
N PHE A 67 -10.33 -5.34 -18.36
CA PHE A 67 -9.74 -6.16 -17.31
C PHE A 67 -9.20 -5.32 -16.14
N THR A 68 -8.79 -4.09 -16.42
CA THR A 68 -8.38 -3.10 -15.42
C THR A 68 -9.30 -1.89 -15.43
N SER A 69 -9.29 -1.14 -14.32
CA SER A 69 -10.01 0.13 -14.20
C SER A 69 -9.65 1.11 -15.32
N GLU A 70 -8.36 1.19 -15.65
CA GLU A 70 -7.83 2.05 -16.71
C GLU A 70 -8.34 1.63 -18.09
N GLU A 71 -8.26 0.35 -18.42
CA GLU A 71 -8.77 -0.16 -19.70
C GLU A 71 -10.29 0.02 -19.82
N SER A 72 -11.02 -0.15 -18.70
CA SER A 72 -12.46 0.12 -18.67
C SER A 72 -12.75 1.61 -18.89
N ILE A 73 -11.99 2.54 -18.30
CA ILE A 73 -12.20 3.98 -18.50
C ILE A 73 -11.84 4.36 -19.93
N THR A 74 -10.71 3.92 -20.45
CA THR A 74 -10.27 4.16 -21.83
C THR A 74 -11.30 3.60 -22.81
N SER A 75 -11.76 2.35 -22.61
CA SER A 75 -12.78 1.77 -23.47
C SER A 75 -14.12 2.48 -23.37
N SER A 76 -14.59 2.83 -22.18
CA SER A 76 -15.88 3.52 -22.01
C SER A 76 -15.83 4.94 -22.58
N TYR A 77 -14.73 5.66 -22.39
CA TYR A 77 -14.57 7.00 -22.96
C TYR A 77 -14.62 6.95 -24.48
N VAL A 78 -13.81 6.10 -25.11
CA VAL A 78 -13.74 6.05 -26.57
C VAL A 78 -15.07 5.59 -27.19
N LYS A 79 -15.81 4.69 -26.51
CA LYS A 79 -17.13 4.22 -26.96
C LYS A 79 -18.27 5.22 -26.75
N ASN A 80 -18.26 5.99 -25.66
CA ASN A 80 -19.38 6.85 -25.28
C ASN A 80 -19.20 8.31 -25.72
N GLU A 81 -17.97 8.81 -25.72
CA GLU A 81 -17.65 10.23 -25.96
C GLU A 81 -17.21 10.50 -27.40
N HIS A 82 -16.91 9.46 -28.18
CA HIS A 82 -16.54 9.52 -29.59
C HIS A 82 -15.57 10.67 -29.93
N PRO A 83 -14.29 10.60 -29.50
CA PRO A 83 -13.31 11.64 -29.82
C PRO A 83 -13.12 11.78 -31.33
N ASP A 84 -12.81 13.00 -31.80
CA ASP A 84 -12.66 13.31 -33.23
C ASP A 84 -11.40 12.66 -33.84
N ALA A 85 -10.35 12.49 -33.02
CA ALA A 85 -9.14 11.77 -33.36
C ALA A 85 -8.44 11.22 -32.11
N ILE A 86 -7.61 10.20 -32.30
CA ILE A 86 -6.78 9.59 -31.26
C ILE A 86 -5.31 9.79 -31.61
N ILE A 87 -4.53 10.37 -30.70
CA ILE A 87 -3.06 10.29 -30.76
C ILE A 87 -2.64 9.14 -29.84
N ASN A 88 -2.13 8.08 -30.46
CA ASN A 88 -1.62 6.91 -29.76
C ASN A 88 -0.10 7.02 -29.58
N ILE A 89 0.35 7.23 -28.34
CA ILE A 89 1.76 7.31 -27.99
C ILE A 89 2.32 5.89 -27.84
N VAL A 90 3.10 5.48 -28.83
CA VAL A 90 3.73 4.15 -28.95
C VAL A 90 5.17 4.23 -28.46
N ASP A 91 5.58 3.30 -27.59
CA ASP A 91 6.97 3.20 -27.15
C ASP A 91 7.79 2.44 -28.20
N GLU A 92 8.69 3.13 -28.89
CA GLU A 92 9.54 2.56 -29.94
C GLU A 92 10.47 1.46 -29.40
N THR A 93 10.88 1.55 -28.13
CA THR A 93 11.74 0.53 -27.49
C THR A 93 11.02 -0.80 -27.28
N ASN A 94 9.69 -0.82 -27.34
CA ASN A 94 8.86 -2.01 -27.14
C ASN A 94 7.69 -2.06 -28.15
N LEU A 95 8.05 -2.03 -29.44
CA LEU A 95 7.12 -1.82 -30.55
C LEU A 95 6.00 -2.87 -30.62
N SER A 96 6.30 -4.18 -30.54
CA SER A 96 5.29 -5.25 -30.63
C SER A 96 4.17 -5.11 -29.61
N ARG A 97 4.50 -4.72 -28.38
CA ARG A 97 3.50 -4.57 -27.31
C ARG A 97 2.62 -3.35 -27.54
N SER A 98 3.22 -2.24 -27.94
CA SER A 98 2.50 -1.01 -28.25
C SER A 98 1.59 -1.15 -29.45
N LEU A 99 2.04 -1.86 -30.48
CA LEU A 99 1.24 -2.12 -31.68
C LEU A 99 0.06 -3.06 -31.43
N PHE A 100 0.13 -3.96 -30.45
CA PHE A 100 -1.04 -4.75 -30.03
C PHE A 100 -2.21 -3.84 -29.63
N PHE A 101 -1.97 -2.87 -28.75
CA PHE A 101 -2.99 -1.90 -28.36
C PHE A 101 -3.41 -1.01 -29.54
N THR A 102 -2.45 -0.61 -30.37
CA THR A 102 -2.69 0.21 -31.58
C THR A 102 -3.70 -0.44 -32.52
N THR A 103 -3.56 -1.75 -32.78
CA THR A 103 -4.51 -2.47 -33.65
C THR A 103 -5.94 -2.46 -33.11
N GLN A 104 -6.12 -2.46 -31.78
CA GLN A 104 -7.45 -2.38 -31.17
C GLN A 104 -8.06 -0.98 -31.30
N LEU A 105 -7.25 0.07 -31.27
CA LEU A 105 -7.71 1.44 -31.50
C LEU A 105 -8.13 1.66 -32.96
N LEU A 106 -7.37 1.09 -33.91
CA LEU A 106 -7.68 1.19 -35.34
C LEU A 106 -9.01 0.52 -35.70
N GLU A 107 -9.42 -0.51 -34.95
CA GLU A 107 -10.72 -1.20 -35.12
C GLU A 107 -11.94 -0.36 -34.70
N LEU A 108 -11.74 0.72 -33.94
CA LEU A 108 -12.83 1.57 -33.47
C LEU A 108 -13.40 2.48 -34.57
N GLY A 109 -12.73 2.54 -35.73
CA GLY A 109 -13.13 3.39 -36.86
C GLY A 109 -12.85 4.88 -36.67
N ILE A 110 -12.33 5.28 -35.49
CA ILE A 110 -11.91 6.65 -35.18
C ILE A 110 -10.51 6.88 -35.77
N PRO A 111 -10.23 8.04 -36.39
CA PRO A 111 -8.89 8.37 -36.87
C PRO A 111 -7.82 8.23 -35.80
N VAL A 112 -6.76 7.50 -36.12
CA VAL A 112 -5.60 7.32 -35.22
C VAL A 112 -4.37 7.96 -35.85
N VAL A 113 -3.55 8.62 -35.04
CA VAL A 113 -2.17 9.02 -35.37
C VAL A 113 -1.26 8.34 -34.38
N VAL A 114 -0.24 7.65 -34.87
CA VAL A 114 0.78 7.01 -34.04
C VAL A 114 1.91 7.99 -33.81
N ALA A 115 2.09 8.41 -32.56
CA ALA A 115 3.28 9.13 -32.11
C ALA A 115 4.31 8.11 -31.63
N LEU A 116 5.29 7.80 -32.47
CA LEU A 116 6.37 6.86 -32.20
C LEU A 116 7.36 7.54 -31.27
N ASN A 117 7.31 7.23 -29.97
CA ASN A 117 8.00 7.98 -28.92
C ASN A 117 9.25 7.26 -28.42
N LYS A 118 10.18 8.02 -27.84
CA LYS A 118 11.51 7.57 -27.36
C LYS A 118 12.47 7.17 -28.49
N HIS A 119 12.34 7.83 -29.63
CA HIS A 119 13.21 7.62 -30.79
C HIS A 119 14.70 7.79 -30.46
N ASP A 120 15.02 8.76 -29.59
CA ASP A 120 16.37 9.02 -29.10
C ASP A 120 17.00 7.84 -28.34
N ILE A 121 16.19 7.03 -27.65
CA ILE A 121 16.66 5.84 -26.92
C ILE A 121 16.89 4.68 -27.89
N THR A 122 15.98 4.50 -28.86
CA THR A 122 16.09 3.45 -29.88
C THR A 122 17.33 3.65 -30.76
N GLU A 123 17.58 4.90 -31.19
CA GLU A 123 18.75 5.26 -31.98
C GLU A 123 20.06 5.05 -31.20
N LYS A 124 20.10 5.41 -29.91
CA LYS A 124 21.25 5.13 -29.01
C LYS A 124 21.54 3.64 -28.85
N LYS A 125 20.51 2.80 -28.86
CA LYS A 125 20.65 1.32 -28.86
C LYS A 125 21.05 0.76 -30.24
N GLY A 126 21.07 1.62 -31.26
CA GLY A 126 21.42 1.27 -32.64
C GLY A 126 20.34 0.48 -33.38
N ASN A 127 19.10 0.49 -32.86
CA ASN A 127 17.94 -0.04 -33.55
C ASN A 127 17.34 1.05 -34.46
N LYS A 128 16.64 0.65 -35.51
CA LYS A 128 15.92 1.56 -36.40
C LYS A 128 14.52 1.03 -36.67
N VAL A 129 13.54 1.93 -36.63
CA VAL A 129 12.17 1.65 -37.06
C VAL A 129 11.86 2.49 -38.29
N ASP A 130 11.40 1.86 -39.36
CA ASP A 130 10.93 2.57 -40.55
C ASP A 130 9.50 3.08 -40.33
N ALA A 131 9.38 4.35 -39.93
CA ALA A 131 8.10 5.01 -39.69
C ALA A 131 7.21 5.06 -40.95
N LYS A 132 7.78 5.16 -42.15
CA LYS A 132 7.00 5.21 -43.40
C LYS A 132 6.40 3.84 -43.70
N ALA A 133 7.21 2.79 -43.64
CA ALA A 133 6.73 1.43 -43.83
C ALA A 133 5.69 1.02 -42.77
N LEU A 134 5.86 1.49 -41.52
CA LEU A 134 4.88 1.26 -40.45
C LEU A 134 3.56 2.00 -40.72
N SER A 135 3.62 3.24 -41.20
CA SER A 135 2.45 4.05 -41.59
C SER A 135 1.62 3.37 -42.67
N GLU A 136 2.28 2.86 -43.73
CA GLU A 136 1.61 2.14 -44.83
C GLU A 136 0.89 0.87 -44.36
N LYS A 137 1.49 0.12 -43.43
CA LYS A 137 0.94 -1.14 -42.92
C LYS A 137 -0.18 -0.96 -41.92
N LEU A 138 -0.10 0.07 -41.09
CA LEU A 138 -1.15 0.39 -40.12
C LEU A 138 -2.31 1.15 -40.77
N GLY A 139 -2.08 1.79 -41.92
CA GLY A 139 -3.09 2.61 -42.60
C GLY A 139 -3.38 3.91 -41.85
N CYS A 140 -2.42 4.42 -41.08
CA CYS A 140 -2.55 5.64 -40.29
C CYS A 140 -1.21 6.39 -40.22
N PRO A 141 -1.19 7.74 -40.08
CA PRO A 141 0.06 8.48 -39.97
C PRO A 141 0.90 8.02 -38.77
N VAL A 142 2.19 7.80 -38.99
CA VAL A 142 3.20 7.50 -37.97
C VAL A 142 4.23 8.61 -37.98
N ILE A 143 4.48 9.22 -36.82
CA ILE A 143 5.36 10.37 -36.66
C ILE A 143 6.33 10.08 -35.52
N ASP A 144 7.62 10.28 -35.80
CA ASP A 144 8.68 10.14 -34.80
C ASP A 144 8.62 11.31 -33.81
N THR A 145 8.64 10.98 -32.51
CA THR A 145 8.47 11.94 -31.44
C THR A 145 9.45 11.69 -30.29
N VAL A 146 9.83 12.77 -29.61
CA VAL A 146 10.57 12.70 -28.35
C VAL A 146 9.91 13.65 -27.36
N SER A 147 9.16 13.08 -26.42
CA SER A 147 8.35 13.88 -25.47
C SER A 147 9.17 14.78 -24.55
N THR A 148 10.43 14.43 -24.25
CA THR A 148 11.32 15.19 -23.35
C THR A 148 11.97 16.39 -24.02
N SER A 149 12.24 16.32 -25.32
CA SER A 149 12.79 17.43 -26.12
C SER A 149 11.73 18.15 -26.94
N GLU A 150 10.45 17.77 -26.78
CA GLU A 150 9.29 18.32 -27.50
C GLU A 150 9.37 18.22 -29.03
N SER A 151 10.17 17.27 -29.54
CA SER A 151 10.34 17.03 -30.99
C SER A 151 9.20 16.16 -31.55
N GLY A 152 8.70 16.50 -32.74
CA GLY A 152 7.67 15.71 -33.46
C GLY A 152 6.23 15.90 -32.97
N ILE A 153 6.03 16.57 -31.82
CA ILE A 153 4.71 16.73 -31.19
C ILE A 153 3.80 17.60 -32.05
N LYS A 154 4.35 18.65 -32.67
CA LYS A 154 3.60 19.59 -33.49
C LYS A 154 3.04 18.92 -34.73
N GLU A 155 3.86 18.10 -35.39
CA GLU A 155 3.52 17.30 -36.54
C GLU A 155 2.42 16.30 -36.21
N ALA A 156 2.49 15.65 -35.03
CA ALA A 156 1.47 14.71 -34.57
C ALA A 156 0.09 15.36 -34.37
N VAL A 157 0.05 16.56 -33.78
CA VAL A 157 -1.20 17.32 -33.61
C VAL A 157 -1.75 17.78 -34.96
N ALA A 158 -0.89 18.27 -35.85
CA ALA A 158 -1.30 18.70 -37.20
C ALA A 158 -1.88 17.53 -38.02
N ALA A 159 -1.25 16.35 -37.95
CA ALA A 159 -1.76 15.14 -38.60
C ALA A 159 -3.11 14.71 -38.03
N ALA A 160 -3.29 14.76 -36.71
CA ALA A 160 -4.56 14.43 -36.08
C ALA A 160 -5.68 15.40 -36.50
N ALA A 161 -5.39 16.69 -36.53
CA ALA A 161 -6.33 17.72 -36.99
C ALA A 161 -6.72 17.55 -38.47
N ALA A 162 -5.78 17.12 -39.32
CA ALA A 162 -6.04 16.86 -40.74
C ALA A 162 -6.90 15.60 -41.02
N LEU A 163 -7.08 14.74 -40.01
CA LEU A 163 -7.90 13.54 -40.09
C LEU A 163 -9.32 13.72 -39.51
N GLU A 164 -9.65 14.90 -38.99
CA GLU A 164 -10.99 15.21 -38.46
C GLU A 164 -12.09 14.83 -39.47
N GLY A 165 -13.04 14.00 -39.04
CA GLY A 165 -14.17 13.54 -39.87
C GLY A 165 -13.84 12.50 -40.94
N LYS A 166 -12.60 11.99 -41.02
CA LYS A 166 -12.25 10.84 -41.86
C LYS A 166 -12.53 9.54 -41.11
N GLY A 167 -12.80 8.46 -41.82
CA GLY A 167 -12.92 7.12 -41.22
C GLY A 167 -11.56 6.43 -41.15
N GLN A 168 -11.34 5.58 -40.15
CA GLN A 168 -10.17 4.71 -40.07
C GLN A 168 -10.51 3.30 -40.58
N LYS A 169 -9.69 2.76 -41.47
CA LYS A 169 -9.75 1.33 -41.84
C LYS A 169 -8.70 0.58 -41.04
N ALA A 170 -9.13 -0.48 -40.35
CA ALA A 170 -8.23 -1.30 -39.54
C ALA A 170 -7.48 -2.32 -40.41
N PRO A 171 -6.16 -2.50 -40.20
CA PRO A 171 -5.36 -3.49 -40.92
C PRO A 171 -5.63 -4.93 -40.44
N TYR A 172 -6.24 -5.07 -39.26
CA TYR A 172 -6.67 -6.32 -38.65
C TYR A 172 -8.02 -6.07 -37.99
N VAL A 173 -8.94 -7.02 -38.10
CA VAL A 173 -10.24 -6.98 -37.44
C VAL A 173 -10.40 -8.29 -36.67
N GLN A 174 -10.53 -8.19 -35.36
CA GLN A 174 -10.84 -9.33 -34.51
C GLN A 174 -12.34 -9.65 -34.61
N GLY A 175 -12.69 -10.89 -34.93
CA GLY A 175 -14.09 -11.33 -34.96
C GLY A 175 -14.75 -11.34 -33.58
N ASP A 176 -16.08 -11.52 -33.53
CA ASP A 176 -16.82 -11.65 -32.28
C ASP A 176 -16.30 -12.83 -31.45
N ILE A 177 -15.84 -12.52 -30.24
CA ILE A 177 -15.30 -13.50 -29.30
C ILE A 177 -16.04 -13.35 -27.99
N ASP A 178 -16.36 -14.49 -27.39
CA ASP A 178 -16.87 -14.53 -26.03
C ASP A 178 -15.78 -14.06 -25.05
N LEU A 179 -15.89 -12.81 -24.62
CA LEU A 179 -15.02 -12.18 -23.62
C LEU A 179 -15.12 -12.82 -22.23
N THR A 180 -16.08 -13.72 -22.01
CA THR A 180 -16.25 -14.44 -20.74
C THR A 180 -15.45 -15.76 -20.68
N ASN A 181 -14.98 -16.26 -21.83
CA ASN A 181 -14.20 -17.48 -21.93
C ASN A 181 -12.69 -17.19 -22.13
N LYS A 182 -11.88 -17.59 -21.14
CA LYS A 182 -10.42 -17.34 -21.11
C LYS A 182 -9.70 -17.91 -22.32
N ASP A 183 -10.00 -19.16 -22.69
CA ASP A 183 -9.26 -19.85 -23.74
C ASP A 183 -9.55 -19.23 -25.11
N ALA A 184 -10.78 -18.72 -25.29
CA ALA A 184 -11.18 -17.98 -26.48
C ALA A 184 -10.45 -16.62 -26.59
N VAL A 185 -10.35 -15.86 -25.49
CA VAL A 185 -9.62 -14.58 -25.45
C VAL A 185 -8.12 -14.80 -25.68
N GLU A 186 -7.50 -15.78 -25.01
CA GLU A 186 -6.07 -16.06 -25.17
C GLU A 186 -5.72 -16.53 -26.59
N ALA A 187 -6.57 -17.34 -27.22
CA ALA A 187 -6.38 -17.78 -28.60
C ALA A 187 -6.46 -16.60 -29.59
N ALA A 188 -7.37 -15.66 -29.36
CA ALA A 188 -7.52 -14.49 -30.21
C ALA A 188 -6.40 -13.46 -30.03
N ASP A 189 -5.99 -13.21 -28.78
CA ASP A 189 -4.86 -12.35 -28.46
C ASP A 189 -3.56 -12.89 -29.08
N ARG A 190 -3.35 -14.22 -29.05
CA ARG A 190 -2.22 -14.86 -29.75
C ARG A 190 -2.20 -14.56 -31.25
N LYS A 191 -3.34 -14.70 -31.94
CA LYS A 191 -3.44 -14.39 -33.38
C LYS A 191 -3.11 -12.93 -33.68
N ARG A 192 -3.60 -12.01 -32.83
CA ARG A 192 -3.30 -10.58 -32.95
C ARG A 192 -1.81 -10.30 -32.70
N PHE A 193 -1.21 -10.93 -31.69
CA PHE A 193 0.23 -10.84 -31.45
C PHE A 193 1.05 -11.38 -32.64
N ASP A 194 0.64 -12.49 -33.25
CA ASP A 194 1.31 -13.04 -34.42
C ASP A 194 1.24 -12.08 -35.62
N PHE A 195 0.10 -11.41 -35.82
CA PHE A 195 -0.06 -10.37 -36.83
C PHE A 195 0.88 -9.18 -36.58
N VAL A 196 0.88 -8.65 -35.35
CA VAL A 196 1.73 -7.52 -34.97
C VAL A 196 3.21 -7.86 -35.11
N ASN A 197 3.63 -9.06 -34.67
CA ASN A 197 5.02 -9.50 -34.79
C ASN A 197 5.49 -9.63 -36.24
N LYS A 198 4.59 -9.95 -37.20
CA LYS A 198 4.91 -9.90 -38.63
C LYS A 198 5.21 -8.48 -39.10
N ILE A 199 4.35 -7.52 -38.72
CA ILE A 199 4.57 -6.09 -39.05
C ILE A 199 5.91 -5.63 -38.49
N VAL A 200 6.14 -5.85 -37.18
CA VAL A 200 7.36 -5.42 -36.48
C VAL A 200 8.62 -5.98 -37.15
N LYS A 201 8.62 -7.28 -37.48
CA LYS A 201 9.76 -7.93 -38.12
C LYS A 201 10.15 -7.30 -39.46
N GLU A 202 9.20 -6.71 -40.17
CA GLU A 202 9.41 -6.10 -41.47
C GLU A 202 9.74 -4.60 -41.40
N VAL A 203 9.49 -3.92 -40.27
CA VAL A 203 9.73 -2.47 -40.12
C VAL A 203 10.84 -2.13 -39.12
N GLU A 204 11.23 -3.07 -38.26
CA GLU A 204 12.22 -2.88 -37.21
C GLU A 204 13.52 -3.62 -37.54
N GLU A 205 14.60 -2.86 -37.73
CA GLU A 205 15.96 -3.37 -37.79
C GLU A 205 16.60 -3.28 -36.39
N ARG A 206 16.81 -4.43 -35.74
CA ARG A 206 17.51 -4.49 -34.45
C ARG A 206 18.98 -4.84 -34.62
N LYS A 207 19.87 -4.06 -34.00
CA LYS A 207 21.30 -4.40 -33.86
C LYS A 207 21.56 -5.46 -32.79
N THR A 208 20.70 -5.53 -31.77
CA THR A 208 20.74 -6.55 -30.72
C THR A 208 19.51 -7.44 -30.84
N PHE A 209 19.72 -8.72 -31.16
CA PHE A 209 18.63 -9.68 -31.22
C PHE A 209 18.30 -10.13 -29.79
N THR A 210 17.03 -10.46 -29.51
CA THR A 210 16.54 -11.01 -28.22
C THR A 210 17.23 -12.33 -27.82
N LYS A 211 18.12 -12.87 -28.66
CA LYS A 211 18.97 -14.04 -28.39
C LYS A 211 20.19 -13.73 -27.53
N ASP A 212 20.64 -12.48 -27.48
CA ASP A 212 21.84 -12.12 -26.71
C ASP A 212 21.46 -11.89 -25.24
N VAL A 213 21.82 -12.86 -24.40
CA VAL A 213 21.57 -12.82 -22.96
C VAL A 213 22.39 -11.68 -22.34
N THR A 214 21.72 -10.61 -21.93
CA THR A 214 22.36 -9.47 -21.26
C THR A 214 22.80 -9.86 -19.85
N ILE A 215 23.66 -9.04 -19.23
CA ILE A 215 24.03 -9.22 -17.81
C ILE A 215 22.77 -9.15 -16.93
N GLY A 216 21.80 -8.29 -17.29
CA GLY A 216 20.51 -8.20 -16.63
C GLY A 216 19.73 -9.52 -16.68
N ASP A 217 19.69 -10.19 -17.83
CA ASP A 217 19.00 -11.47 -17.99
C ASP A 217 19.62 -12.59 -17.14
N LYS A 218 20.94 -12.58 -16.94
CA LYS A 218 21.63 -13.53 -16.06
C LYS A 218 21.27 -13.30 -14.59
N ILE A 219 21.21 -12.05 -14.16
CA ILE A 219 20.79 -11.68 -12.80
C ILE A 219 19.32 -12.03 -12.60
N ASP A 220 18.46 -11.70 -13.58
CA ASP A 220 17.04 -12.00 -13.54
C ASP A 220 16.80 -13.51 -13.41
N LYS A 221 17.58 -14.38 -14.08
CA LYS A 221 17.48 -15.84 -13.92
C LYS A 221 17.65 -16.32 -12.46
N ILE A 222 18.47 -15.62 -11.67
CA ILE A 222 18.70 -15.94 -10.26
C ILE A 222 17.63 -15.26 -9.39
N VAL A 223 17.45 -13.96 -9.56
CA VAL A 223 16.57 -13.13 -8.72
C VAL A 223 15.09 -13.46 -8.94
N THR A 224 14.70 -13.88 -10.13
CA THR A 224 13.31 -14.26 -10.45
C THR A 224 13.00 -15.74 -10.26
N HIS A 225 13.98 -16.54 -9.81
CA HIS A 225 13.77 -17.96 -9.56
C HIS A 225 12.75 -18.17 -8.41
N PRO A 226 11.79 -19.10 -8.51
CA PRO A 226 10.70 -19.23 -7.52
C PRO A 226 11.15 -19.43 -6.06
N VAL A 227 12.24 -20.18 -5.84
CA VAL A 227 12.77 -20.44 -4.49
C VAL A 227 13.93 -19.50 -4.14
N LEU A 228 15.00 -19.50 -4.93
CA LEU A 228 16.16 -18.61 -4.71
C LEU A 228 15.77 -17.12 -4.69
N GLY A 229 14.82 -16.69 -5.53
CA GLY A 229 14.31 -15.33 -5.51
C GLY A 229 13.65 -14.95 -4.19
N LEU A 230 12.90 -15.86 -3.55
CA LEU A 230 12.32 -15.63 -2.22
C LEU A 230 13.39 -15.53 -1.14
N ILE A 231 14.44 -16.35 -1.21
CA ILE A 231 15.56 -16.32 -0.26
C ILE A 231 16.36 -15.02 -0.39
N ILE A 232 16.74 -14.65 -1.62
CA ILE A 232 17.44 -13.38 -1.91
C ILE A 232 16.59 -12.20 -1.45
N PHE A 233 15.29 -12.27 -1.70
CA PHE A 233 14.37 -11.25 -1.27
C PHE A 233 14.29 -11.13 0.25
N ALA A 234 14.17 -12.23 0.98
CA ALA A 234 14.21 -12.22 2.44
C ALA A 234 15.54 -11.66 2.97
N ALA A 235 16.67 -12.03 2.36
CA ALA A 235 17.99 -11.53 2.74
C ALA A 235 18.15 -10.02 2.52
N ILE A 236 17.71 -9.49 1.37
CA ILE A 236 17.74 -8.04 1.10
C ILE A 236 16.84 -7.29 2.07
N MET A 237 15.62 -7.79 2.33
CA MET A 237 14.73 -7.15 3.29
C MET A 237 15.28 -7.20 4.71
N PHE A 238 15.94 -8.29 5.11
CA PHE A 238 16.63 -8.37 6.38
C PHE A 238 17.70 -7.28 6.51
N VAL A 239 18.53 -7.07 5.48
CA VAL A 239 19.53 -5.99 5.48
C VAL A 239 18.85 -4.61 5.60
N VAL A 240 17.76 -4.37 4.86
CA VAL A 240 17.02 -3.10 4.95
C VAL A 240 16.50 -2.86 6.37
N PHE A 241 15.92 -3.87 7.02
CA PHE A 241 15.43 -3.74 8.39
C PHE A 241 16.56 -3.62 9.41
N TYR A 242 17.63 -4.39 9.27
CA TYR A 242 18.79 -4.29 10.14
C TYR A 242 19.46 -2.90 10.07
N VAL A 243 19.59 -2.34 8.86
CA VAL A 243 20.15 -1.00 8.70
C VAL A 243 19.22 0.07 9.27
N SER A 244 17.93 -0.03 9.02
CA SER A 244 16.96 1.00 9.43
C SER A 244 16.47 0.92 10.86
N GLN A 245 16.36 -0.26 11.46
CA GLN A 245 15.72 -0.46 12.78
C GLN A 245 16.71 -0.75 13.89
N THR A 246 17.92 -1.25 13.59
CA THR A 246 18.88 -1.66 14.64
C THR A 246 20.22 -0.94 14.61
N THR A 247 20.57 -0.26 13.51
CA THR A 247 21.87 0.40 13.38
C THR A 247 21.74 1.89 13.07
N VAL A 248 21.56 2.28 11.82
CA VAL A 248 21.61 3.69 11.40
C VAL A 248 20.39 4.46 11.90
N GLY A 249 19.20 3.85 11.86
CA GLY A 249 17.98 4.54 12.29
C GLY A 249 17.96 4.82 13.79
N THR A 250 18.29 3.83 14.62
CA THR A 250 18.39 3.98 16.09
C THR A 250 19.48 4.96 16.46
N TRP A 251 20.68 4.82 15.89
CA TRP A 251 21.79 5.75 16.15
C TRP A 251 21.43 7.23 15.91
N ILE A 252 20.65 7.53 14.87
CA ILE A 252 20.18 8.90 14.62
C ILE A 252 19.03 9.28 15.58
N ALA A 253 18.13 8.34 15.89
CA ALA A 253 17.03 8.57 16.82
C ALA A 253 17.54 8.93 18.21
N ASP A 254 18.46 8.14 18.76
CA ASP A 254 19.00 8.31 20.12
C ASP A 254 19.63 9.70 20.30
N ILE A 255 20.34 10.19 19.27
CA ILE A 255 20.93 11.55 19.28
C ILE A 255 19.84 12.63 19.39
N ILE A 256 18.77 12.51 18.59
CA ILE A 256 17.73 13.54 18.53
C ILE A 256 16.82 13.46 19.77
N VAL A 257 16.50 12.25 20.21
CA VAL A 257 15.70 12.01 21.42
C VAL A 257 16.45 12.55 22.64
N GLY A 258 17.75 12.27 22.79
CA GLY A 258 18.55 12.82 23.89
C GLY A 258 18.58 14.36 23.92
N TRP A 259 18.51 15.04 22.77
CA TRP A 259 18.36 16.50 22.73
C TRP A 259 16.99 16.97 23.21
N ILE A 260 15.93 16.21 22.91
CA ILE A 260 14.58 16.52 23.36
C ILE A 260 14.44 16.25 24.86
N GLU A 261 15.02 15.17 25.38
CA GLU A 261 15.05 14.85 26.81
C GLU A 261 15.78 15.93 27.60
N THR A 262 16.97 16.35 27.15
CA THR A 262 17.70 17.47 27.78
C THR A 262 16.86 18.75 27.79
N PHE A 263 16.09 19.00 26.72
CA PHE A 263 15.18 20.13 26.65
C PHE A 263 13.96 19.95 27.58
N GLN A 264 13.44 18.73 27.69
CA GLN A 264 12.33 18.39 28.58
C GLN A 264 12.70 18.59 30.04
N GLU A 265 13.88 18.11 30.45
CA GLU A 265 14.43 18.32 31.79
C GLU A 265 14.58 19.81 32.10
N TRP A 266 15.17 20.58 31.17
CA TRP A 266 15.33 22.03 31.33
C TRP A 266 14.00 22.76 31.50
N VAL A 267 12.98 22.43 30.71
CA VAL A 267 11.63 23.00 30.87
C VAL A 267 11.00 22.51 32.19
N GLY A 268 11.21 21.25 32.55
CA GLY A 268 10.74 20.65 33.80
C GLY A 268 11.24 21.39 35.03
N GLU A 269 12.54 21.70 35.08
CA GLU A 269 13.13 22.50 36.16
C GLU A 269 12.54 23.91 36.24
N MET A 270 12.33 24.57 35.09
CA MET A 270 11.68 25.89 35.05
C MET A 270 10.22 25.88 35.50
N MET A 271 9.58 24.71 35.49
CA MET A 271 8.17 24.52 35.82
C MET A 271 7.97 23.73 37.13
N ALA A 272 9.00 23.54 37.94
CA ALA A 272 8.93 22.75 39.18
C ALA A 272 7.86 23.27 40.17
N ASP A 273 7.62 24.57 40.20
CA ASP A 273 6.59 25.22 41.06
C ASP A 273 5.23 25.44 40.34
N ALA A 274 5.08 24.95 39.11
CA ALA A 274 3.87 25.14 38.33
C ALA A 274 2.71 24.24 38.82
N ASN A 275 1.48 24.58 38.40
CA ASN A 275 0.32 23.72 38.64
C ASN A 275 0.58 22.32 38.03
N PRO A 276 0.31 21.21 38.76
CA PRO A 276 0.51 19.84 38.26
C PRO A 276 -0.14 19.58 36.90
N LEU A 277 -1.29 20.19 36.61
CA LEU A 277 -1.96 20.11 35.31
C LEU A 277 -1.13 20.74 34.20
N LEU A 278 -0.50 21.87 34.47
CA LEU A 278 0.32 22.57 33.50
C LEU A 278 1.62 21.81 33.23
N TYR A 279 2.22 21.22 34.28
CA TYR A 279 3.40 20.37 34.15
C TYR A 279 3.10 19.13 33.30
N ALA A 280 2.09 18.34 33.68
CA ALA A 280 1.69 17.13 32.95
C ALA A 280 1.27 17.41 31.50
N LEU A 281 0.68 18.58 31.22
CA LEU A 281 0.30 18.98 29.88
C LEU A 281 1.51 19.37 29.02
N LEU A 282 2.36 20.27 29.52
CA LEU A 282 3.45 20.86 28.72
C LEU A 282 4.67 19.95 28.67
N VAL A 283 5.15 19.48 29.81
CA VAL A 283 6.39 18.70 29.93
C VAL A 283 6.14 17.29 29.44
N ASP A 284 5.26 16.54 30.10
CA ASP A 284 5.06 15.12 29.78
C ASP A 284 4.19 14.94 28.53
N GLY A 285 3.11 15.72 28.41
CA GLY A 285 2.14 15.58 27.34
C GLY A 285 2.63 16.07 25.98
N ILE A 286 3.06 17.34 25.90
CA ILE A 286 3.45 17.99 24.64
C ILE A 286 4.93 17.71 24.32
N ILE A 287 5.88 18.03 25.21
CA ILE A 287 7.30 17.84 24.92
C ILE A 287 7.63 16.34 24.81
N GLY A 288 7.19 15.51 25.76
CA GLY A 288 7.30 14.06 25.66
C GLY A 288 6.62 13.49 24.40
N GLY A 289 5.46 14.04 24.01
CA GLY A 289 4.79 13.68 22.76
C GLY A 289 5.59 14.04 21.50
N VAL A 290 6.31 15.17 21.50
CA VAL A 290 7.26 15.51 20.43
C VAL A 290 8.44 14.54 20.41
N GLY A 291 8.97 14.16 21.58
CA GLY A 291 10.00 13.14 21.74
C GLY A 291 9.62 11.83 21.04
N ALA A 292 8.43 11.30 21.32
CA ALA A 292 7.93 10.08 20.69
C ALA A 292 7.82 10.18 19.15
N VAL A 293 7.32 11.32 18.64
CA VAL A 293 7.20 11.54 17.18
C VAL A 293 8.57 11.61 16.50
N VAL A 294 9.51 12.30 17.12
CA VAL A 294 10.83 12.55 16.56
C VAL A 294 11.75 11.34 16.71
N GLY A 295 11.62 10.55 17.78
CA GLY A 295 12.36 9.30 17.96
C GLY A 295 12.06 8.27 16.86
N PHE A 296 10.80 8.15 16.42
CA PHE A 296 10.47 7.21 15.35
C PHE A 296 10.80 7.72 13.92
N LEU A 297 10.99 9.03 13.74
CA LEU A 297 11.16 9.64 12.43
C LEU A 297 12.41 9.15 11.67
N PRO A 298 13.62 9.08 12.28
CA PRO A 298 14.83 8.59 11.63
C PRO A 298 14.72 7.15 11.13
N LEU A 299 14.14 6.26 11.91
CA LEU A 299 13.96 4.84 11.55
C LEU A 299 13.14 4.72 10.25
N VAL A 300 12.04 5.48 10.18
CA VAL A 300 11.17 5.52 8.99
C VAL A 300 11.88 6.15 7.80
N MET A 301 12.63 7.23 8.01
CA MET A 301 13.36 7.92 6.94
C MET A 301 14.45 7.04 6.31
N VAL A 302 15.29 6.39 7.14
CA VAL A 302 16.32 5.45 6.64
C VAL A 302 15.68 4.29 5.89
N MET A 303 14.58 3.73 6.40
CA MET A 303 13.85 2.66 5.71
C MET A 303 13.34 3.12 4.34
N TYR A 304 12.74 4.32 4.24
CA TYR A 304 12.28 4.86 2.95
C TYR A 304 13.40 5.16 1.97
N PHE A 305 14.54 5.64 2.47
CA PHE A 305 15.73 5.86 1.65
C PHE A 305 16.18 4.54 1.00
N LEU A 306 16.31 3.47 1.78
CA LEU A 306 16.71 2.15 1.27
C LEU A 306 15.69 1.55 0.31
N ILE A 307 14.39 1.65 0.62
CA ILE A 307 13.33 1.18 -0.29
C ILE A 307 13.35 1.99 -1.60
N ALA A 308 13.57 3.30 -1.54
CA ALA A 308 13.67 4.13 -2.74
C ALA A 308 14.85 3.72 -3.63
N LEU A 309 16.00 3.33 -3.04
CA LEU A 309 17.12 2.77 -3.80
C LEU A 309 16.76 1.44 -4.48
N LEU A 310 16.04 0.55 -3.80
CA LEU A 310 15.58 -0.73 -4.37
C LEU A 310 14.52 -0.56 -5.47
N GLU A 311 13.66 0.44 -5.32
CA GLU A 311 12.67 0.82 -6.33
C GLU A 311 13.36 1.41 -7.55
N ASP A 312 14.33 2.30 -7.35
CA ASP A 312 15.08 2.93 -8.43
C ASP A 312 15.96 1.92 -9.16
N CYS A 313 16.66 1.00 -8.49
CA CYS A 313 17.49 0.01 -9.19
C CYS A 313 16.71 -1.05 -9.98
N GLY A 314 15.38 -1.07 -9.88
CA GLY A 314 14.50 -2.00 -10.60
C GLY A 314 14.33 -3.36 -9.93
N TYR A 315 14.90 -3.56 -8.73
CA TYR A 315 14.80 -4.81 -7.97
C TYR A 315 13.35 -5.11 -7.54
N MET A 316 12.60 -4.08 -7.12
CA MET A 316 11.22 -4.26 -6.66
C MET A 316 10.29 -4.88 -7.70
N ALA A 317 10.53 -4.61 -9.00
CA ALA A 317 9.77 -5.23 -10.09
C ALA A 317 10.02 -6.75 -10.17
N ARG A 318 11.25 -7.22 -9.92
CA ARG A 318 11.59 -8.66 -9.92
C ARG A 318 11.02 -9.36 -8.70
N ALA A 319 11.17 -8.76 -7.53
CA ALA A 319 10.58 -9.27 -6.29
C ALA A 319 9.07 -9.53 -6.46
N THR A 320 8.37 -8.58 -7.09
CA THR A 320 6.95 -8.69 -7.43
C THR A 320 6.65 -9.92 -8.31
N VAL A 321 7.49 -10.21 -9.30
CA VAL A 321 7.32 -11.37 -10.21
C VAL A 321 7.46 -12.69 -9.45
N VAL A 322 8.43 -12.82 -8.54
CA VAL A 322 8.62 -14.03 -7.72
C VAL A 322 7.42 -14.30 -6.83
N LEU A 323 6.78 -13.24 -6.33
CA LEU A 323 5.70 -13.30 -5.36
C LEU A 323 4.30 -13.39 -5.99
N ASP A 324 4.13 -13.02 -7.25
CA ASP A 324 2.85 -13.06 -7.97
C ASP A 324 2.14 -14.42 -7.91
N PRO A 325 2.82 -15.58 -8.10
CA PRO A 325 2.16 -16.89 -8.05
C PRO A 325 1.47 -17.20 -6.71
N ILE A 326 2.01 -16.70 -5.60
CA ILE A 326 1.46 -16.90 -4.26
C ILE A 326 0.21 -16.05 -4.08
N PHE A 327 0.30 -14.76 -4.42
CA PHE A 327 -0.76 -13.79 -4.20
C PHE A 327 -1.94 -13.94 -5.15
N LYS A 328 -1.68 -14.40 -6.38
CA LYS A 328 -2.71 -14.68 -7.37
C LYS A 328 -3.70 -15.76 -6.93
N ARG A 329 -3.26 -16.72 -6.10
CA ARG A 329 -4.14 -17.75 -5.52
C ARG A 329 -5.19 -17.15 -4.59
N VAL A 330 -4.82 -16.13 -3.83
CA VAL A 330 -5.72 -15.43 -2.90
C VAL A 330 -6.49 -14.27 -3.54
N GLY A 331 -6.24 -13.98 -4.82
CA GLY A 331 -6.96 -12.95 -5.58
C GLY A 331 -6.37 -11.55 -5.47
N LEU A 332 -5.07 -11.47 -5.19
CA LEU A 332 -4.22 -10.27 -5.21
C LEU A 332 -3.15 -10.42 -6.30
N SER A 333 -2.48 -9.35 -6.71
CA SER A 333 -1.29 -9.43 -7.59
C SER A 333 -0.01 -9.39 -6.76
N GLY A 334 1.12 -9.75 -7.37
CA GLY A 334 2.43 -9.62 -6.74
C GLY A 334 2.71 -8.20 -6.22
N LYS A 335 2.08 -7.14 -6.77
CA LYS A 335 2.26 -5.75 -6.29
C LYS A 335 1.74 -5.53 -4.87
N SER A 336 0.80 -6.37 -4.43
CA SER A 336 0.26 -6.33 -3.08
C SER A 336 1.30 -6.67 -2.00
N VAL A 337 2.36 -7.38 -2.39
CA VAL A 337 3.39 -7.82 -1.43
C VAL A 337 4.27 -6.65 -0.96
N ILE A 338 4.53 -5.69 -1.85
CA ILE A 338 5.36 -4.53 -1.53
C ILE A 338 4.81 -3.80 -0.30
N PRO A 339 3.53 -3.37 -0.26
CA PRO A 339 2.92 -2.83 0.94
C PRO A 339 3.04 -3.73 2.17
N MET A 340 2.74 -5.02 2.05
CA MET A 340 2.69 -5.92 3.22
C MET A 340 4.05 -6.05 3.90
N ILE A 341 5.11 -6.09 3.10
CA ILE A 341 6.47 -6.20 3.61
C ILE A 341 6.95 -4.89 4.18
N ILE A 342 6.66 -3.78 3.52
CA ILE A 342 6.92 -2.47 4.10
C ILE A 342 6.16 -2.32 5.45
N GLY A 343 5.02 -3.03 5.60
CA GLY A 343 4.21 -3.10 6.81
C GLY A 343 4.92 -3.71 8.02
N THR A 344 5.90 -4.60 7.83
CA THR A 344 6.70 -5.12 8.95
C THR A 344 7.62 -4.06 9.55
N GLY A 345 7.95 -3.00 8.79
CA GLY A 345 8.60 -1.81 9.33
C GLY A 345 7.60 -0.87 9.95
N CYS A 346 6.74 -0.27 9.13
CA CYS A 346 5.68 0.63 9.61
C CYS A 346 4.46 0.60 8.69
N GLY A 347 3.27 0.57 9.31
CA GLY A 347 1.98 0.51 8.61
C GLY A 347 1.66 1.75 7.75
N ILE A 348 2.19 2.92 8.10
CA ILE A 348 1.94 4.17 7.33
C ILE A 348 2.61 4.09 5.93
N PRO A 349 3.93 3.87 5.81
CA PRO A 349 4.60 3.55 4.54
C PRO A 349 3.92 2.48 3.72
N ALA A 350 3.52 1.40 4.38
CA ALA A 350 2.92 0.23 3.77
C ALA A 350 1.63 0.59 3.05
N ILE A 351 0.72 1.25 3.76
CA ILE A 351 -0.57 1.67 3.22
C ILE A 351 -0.36 2.69 2.10
N MET A 352 0.55 3.65 2.26
CA MET A 352 0.87 4.60 1.21
C MET A 352 1.46 3.94 -0.04
N ALA A 353 2.26 2.88 0.10
CA ALA A 353 2.81 2.13 -1.03
C ALA A 353 1.71 1.43 -1.86
N CYS A 354 0.51 1.22 -1.31
CA CYS A 354 -0.62 0.64 -2.03
C CYS A 354 -1.04 1.51 -3.23
N ARG A 355 -0.69 2.80 -3.28
CA ARG A 355 -0.97 3.69 -4.44
C ARG A 355 -0.40 3.18 -5.77
N THR A 356 0.63 2.33 -5.72
CA THR A 356 1.25 1.69 -6.89
C THR A 356 0.35 0.61 -7.51
N ILE A 357 -0.64 0.13 -6.75
CA ILE A 357 -1.65 -0.83 -7.17
C ILE A 357 -2.78 -0.07 -7.86
N ARG A 358 -2.91 -0.32 -9.16
CA ARG A 358 -3.86 0.35 -10.05
C ARG A 358 -5.30 -0.08 -9.82
N ASN A 359 -5.51 -1.39 -9.69
CA ASN A 359 -6.82 -1.94 -9.42
C ASN A 359 -7.29 -1.49 -8.03
N GLU A 360 -8.35 -0.68 -8.01
CA GLU A 360 -8.85 -0.04 -6.78
C GLU A 360 -9.25 -1.06 -5.69
N ARG A 361 -9.83 -2.20 -6.10
CA ARG A 361 -10.24 -3.25 -5.17
C ARG A 361 -9.02 -3.95 -4.58
N GLU A 362 -8.03 -4.25 -5.41
CA GLU A 362 -6.77 -4.82 -4.94
C GLU A 362 -6.03 -3.84 -4.01
N ARG A 363 -6.00 -2.56 -4.36
CA ARG A 363 -5.43 -1.49 -3.53
C ARG A 363 -6.11 -1.42 -2.17
N ARG A 364 -7.45 -1.36 -2.13
CA ARG A 364 -8.24 -1.34 -0.89
C ARG A 364 -7.98 -2.58 -0.05
N SER A 365 -8.05 -3.77 -0.66
CA SER A 365 -7.81 -5.04 0.03
C SER A 365 -6.39 -5.10 0.61
N THR A 366 -5.39 -4.67 -0.16
CA THR A 366 -3.99 -4.63 0.30
C THR A 366 -3.81 -3.65 1.45
N ALA A 367 -4.40 -2.45 1.37
CA ALA A 367 -4.34 -1.47 2.45
C ALA A 367 -4.95 -1.99 3.76
N MET A 368 -6.01 -2.81 3.69
CA MET A 368 -6.61 -3.47 4.87
C MET A 368 -5.68 -4.53 5.47
N LEU A 369 -5.01 -5.30 4.62
CA LEU A 369 -4.27 -6.49 5.03
C LEU A 369 -2.81 -6.19 5.39
N ALA A 370 -2.22 -5.14 4.84
CA ALA A 370 -0.82 -4.80 5.04
C ALA A 370 -0.44 -4.62 6.52
N THR A 371 -1.38 -4.21 7.36
CA THR A 371 -1.14 -3.97 8.79
C THR A 371 -1.36 -5.17 9.69
N PHE A 372 -1.72 -6.34 9.13
CA PHE A 372 -1.68 -7.61 9.87
C PHE A 372 -0.24 -8.08 10.11
N MET A 373 0.70 -7.60 9.31
CA MET A 373 2.12 -7.79 9.60
C MET A 373 2.50 -6.97 10.84
N PRO A 374 3.13 -7.59 11.86
CA PRO A 374 3.63 -6.85 13.00
C PRO A 374 4.69 -5.82 12.57
N CYS A 375 4.47 -4.54 12.88
CA CYS A 375 5.40 -3.45 12.58
C CYS A 375 6.45 -3.28 13.70
N GLY A 376 7.50 -2.49 13.46
CA GLY A 376 8.56 -2.20 14.44
C GLY A 376 8.03 -1.74 15.80
N ALA A 377 7.01 -0.86 15.82
CA ALA A 377 6.36 -0.40 17.05
C ALA A 377 5.65 -1.48 17.87
N LYS A 378 5.45 -2.69 17.33
CA LYS A 378 4.90 -3.84 18.07
C LYS A 378 5.99 -4.69 18.72
N LEU A 379 7.26 -4.48 18.37
CA LEU A 379 8.39 -5.22 18.94
C LEU A 379 8.49 -5.06 20.46
N PRO A 380 8.35 -3.86 21.06
CA PRO A 380 8.37 -3.71 22.52
C PRO A 380 7.29 -4.55 23.20
N VAL A 381 6.08 -4.61 22.64
CA VAL A 381 4.98 -5.43 23.17
C VAL A 381 5.33 -6.92 23.08
N ILE A 382 5.87 -7.37 21.95
CA ILE A 382 6.31 -8.77 21.80
C ILE A 382 7.42 -9.10 22.79
N ALA A 383 8.41 -8.21 22.93
CA ALA A 383 9.55 -8.37 23.82
C ALA A 383 9.12 -8.44 25.28
N LEU A 384 8.24 -7.53 25.73
CA LEU A 384 7.70 -7.52 27.09
C LEU A 384 6.99 -8.85 27.41
N PHE A 385 6.02 -9.26 26.59
CA PHE A 385 5.24 -10.46 26.87
C PHE A 385 6.05 -11.75 26.70
N ALA A 386 6.98 -11.80 25.72
CA ALA A 386 7.89 -12.93 25.56
C ALA A 386 8.88 -13.02 26.73
N GLY A 387 9.49 -11.91 27.14
CA GLY A 387 10.43 -11.87 28.26
C GLY A 387 9.78 -12.17 29.60
N ALA A 388 8.60 -11.61 29.87
CA ALA A 388 7.90 -11.78 31.15
C ALA A 388 7.27 -13.17 31.34
N PHE A 389 6.63 -13.73 30.30
CA PHE A 389 5.85 -14.98 30.44
C PHE A 389 6.54 -16.20 29.81
N PHE A 390 7.50 -15.99 28.91
CA PHE A 390 8.11 -17.01 28.05
C PHE A 390 9.65 -16.88 27.92
N PRO A 391 10.41 -16.74 29.03
CA PRO A 391 11.82 -16.32 29.01
C PRO A 391 12.75 -17.24 28.20
N GLU A 392 12.45 -18.54 28.11
CA GLU A 392 13.26 -19.51 27.33
C GLU A 392 12.75 -19.76 25.90
N SER A 393 11.69 -19.06 25.47
CA SER A 393 10.94 -19.39 24.26
C SER A 393 11.06 -18.31 23.19
N THR A 394 12.19 -18.31 22.49
CA THR A 394 12.47 -17.41 21.35
C THR A 394 11.50 -17.57 20.17
N TRP A 395 10.78 -18.69 20.11
CA TRP A 395 9.81 -18.99 19.07
C TRP A 395 8.52 -18.14 19.13
N VAL A 396 8.22 -17.49 20.26
CA VAL A 396 6.99 -16.67 20.40
C VAL A 396 6.96 -15.53 19.39
N SER A 397 8.09 -14.82 19.23
CA SER A 397 8.21 -13.75 18.22
C SER A 397 8.03 -14.30 16.80
N PHE A 398 8.66 -15.42 16.48
CA PHE A 398 8.52 -16.08 15.18
C PHE A 398 7.06 -16.45 14.87
N VAL A 399 6.32 -17.01 15.83
CA VAL A 399 4.90 -17.35 15.67
C VAL A 399 4.04 -16.12 15.42
N CYS A 400 4.33 -14.98 16.07
CA CYS A 400 3.64 -13.73 15.81
C CYS A 400 3.78 -13.27 14.34
N TYR A 401 5.00 -13.31 13.79
CA TYR A 401 5.18 -12.92 12.38
C TYR A 401 4.55 -13.92 11.41
N MET A 402 4.68 -15.22 11.69
CA MET A 402 4.11 -16.27 10.84
C MET A 402 2.58 -16.25 10.81
N LEU A 403 1.95 -16.03 11.97
CA LEU A 403 0.50 -15.91 12.04
C LEU A 403 0.01 -14.66 11.30
N GLY A 404 0.75 -13.54 11.35
CA GLY A 404 0.49 -12.37 10.52
C GLY A 404 0.41 -12.70 9.02
N ILE A 405 1.38 -13.45 8.49
CA ILE A 405 1.38 -13.90 7.08
C ILE A 405 0.15 -14.76 6.77
N VAL A 406 -0.18 -15.70 7.65
CA VAL A 406 -1.37 -16.56 7.49
C VAL A 406 -2.65 -15.72 7.49
N LEU A 407 -2.79 -14.75 8.40
CA LEU A 407 -3.94 -13.86 8.49
C LEU A 407 -4.07 -12.95 7.26
N VAL A 408 -2.96 -12.50 6.68
CA VAL A 408 -2.97 -11.78 5.39
C VAL A 408 -3.59 -12.65 4.29
N LEU A 409 -3.17 -13.91 4.17
CA LEU A 409 -3.68 -14.82 3.13
C LEU A 409 -5.15 -15.18 3.36
N LEU A 410 -5.53 -15.50 4.60
CA LEU A 410 -6.92 -15.80 4.98
C LEU A 410 -7.83 -14.58 4.81
N GLY A 411 -7.35 -13.40 5.21
CA GLY A 411 -8.05 -12.13 5.04
C GLY A 411 -8.27 -11.79 3.57
N ALA A 412 -7.29 -12.04 2.70
CA ALA A 412 -7.45 -11.88 1.24
C ALA A 412 -8.55 -12.79 0.68
N LEU A 413 -8.58 -14.06 1.10
CA LEU A 413 -9.64 -15.01 0.73
C LEU A 413 -11.02 -14.59 1.27
N LEU A 414 -11.08 -14.07 2.49
CA LEU A 414 -12.30 -13.58 3.09
C LEU A 414 -12.84 -12.34 2.36
N ILE A 415 -11.99 -11.36 2.07
CA ILE A 415 -12.37 -10.17 1.29
C ILE A 415 -12.82 -10.60 -0.12
N LYS A 416 -12.15 -11.59 -0.73
CA LYS A 416 -12.59 -12.18 -2.00
C LYS A 416 -13.99 -12.79 -1.89
N TYR A 417 -14.27 -13.54 -0.82
CA TYR A 417 -15.59 -14.12 -0.56
C TYR A 417 -16.68 -13.05 -0.37
N VAL A 418 -16.40 -11.99 0.40
CA VAL A 418 -17.32 -10.89 0.73
C VAL A 418 -17.61 -10.00 -0.48
N THR A 419 -16.61 -9.77 -1.33
CA THR A 419 -16.77 -8.95 -2.54
C THR A 419 -17.45 -9.69 -3.69
N GLY A 420 -17.59 -11.03 -3.62
CA GLY A 420 -18.33 -11.81 -4.62
C GLY A 420 -17.65 -11.91 -5.99
N ALA A 421 -16.35 -11.57 -6.09
CA ALA A 421 -15.65 -11.52 -7.36
C ALA A 421 -15.46 -12.92 -7.96
N LYS A 422 -16.19 -13.23 -9.05
CA LYS A 422 -15.79 -14.28 -10.00
C LYS A 422 -14.49 -13.84 -10.68
N PHE A 423 -13.64 -14.80 -11.02
CA PHE A 423 -12.27 -14.63 -11.52
C PHE A 423 -12.14 -13.73 -12.77
N ARG A 424 -12.31 -12.40 -12.64
CA ARG A 424 -11.67 -11.46 -13.56
C ARG A 424 -10.22 -11.37 -13.14
N LYS A 425 -9.43 -12.37 -13.55
CA LYS A 425 -7.97 -12.36 -13.39
C LYS A 425 -7.49 -11.15 -14.19
N SER A 426 -7.11 -10.06 -13.53
CA SER A 426 -6.30 -9.06 -14.20
C SER A 426 -5.07 -9.78 -14.73
N PHE A 427 -4.77 -9.60 -16.02
CA PHE A 427 -3.52 -10.08 -16.56
C PHE A 427 -2.41 -9.29 -15.85
N PHE A 428 -1.68 -9.97 -14.98
CA PHE A 428 -0.49 -9.38 -14.36
C PHE A 428 0.60 -9.33 -15.44
N ILE A 429 0.60 -8.24 -16.20
CA ILE A 429 1.65 -7.92 -17.16
C ILE A 429 2.47 -6.80 -16.53
N ILE A 430 3.69 -7.14 -16.10
CA ILE A 430 4.66 -6.17 -15.63
C ILE A 430 5.83 -6.12 -16.61
N GLU A 431 6.21 -4.92 -17.02
CA GLU A 431 7.46 -4.71 -17.73
C GLU A 431 8.56 -4.64 -16.69
N LEU A 432 9.55 -5.52 -16.82
CA LEU A 432 10.74 -5.46 -15.99
C LEU A 432 11.56 -4.25 -16.47
N PRO A 433 11.75 -3.20 -15.64
CA PRO A 433 12.58 -2.07 -16.01
C PRO A 433 14.03 -2.52 -16.19
N GLU A 434 14.83 -1.80 -16.97
CA GLU A 434 16.27 -2.09 -17.03
C GLU A 434 16.94 -1.83 -15.68
N TYR A 435 17.98 -2.62 -15.38
CA TYR A 435 18.81 -2.34 -14.21
C TYR A 435 19.49 -1.00 -14.38
N LYS A 436 19.32 -0.13 -13.39
CA LYS A 436 20.01 1.16 -13.34
C LYS A 436 20.72 1.32 -12.01
N VAL A 437 21.82 2.06 -12.02
CA VAL A 437 22.49 2.49 -10.79
C VAL A 437 21.54 3.45 -10.07
N PRO A 438 21.18 3.18 -8.80
CA PRO A 438 20.19 3.98 -8.10
C PRO A 438 20.72 5.39 -7.83
N SER A 439 19.87 6.39 -8.05
CA SER A 439 20.21 7.79 -7.79
C SER A 439 20.09 8.11 -6.30
N LEU A 440 21.22 8.41 -5.66
CA LEU A 440 21.25 8.83 -4.26
C LEU A 440 20.43 10.11 -4.02
N MET A 441 20.50 11.07 -4.94
CA MET A 441 19.76 12.34 -4.83
C MET A 441 18.24 12.11 -4.89
N PHE A 442 17.78 11.22 -5.77
CA PHE A 442 16.37 10.85 -5.83
C PHE A 442 15.92 10.16 -4.54
N ALA A 443 16.71 9.23 -4.00
CA ALA A 443 16.39 8.54 -2.77
C ALA A 443 16.31 9.50 -1.57
N VAL A 444 17.25 10.45 -1.44
CA VAL A 444 17.22 11.50 -0.40
C VAL A 444 15.97 12.37 -0.54
N LYS A 445 15.64 12.84 -1.75
CA LYS A 445 14.45 13.66 -1.97
C LYS A 445 13.16 12.90 -1.63
N SER A 446 13.05 11.64 -2.05
CA SER A 446 11.92 10.76 -1.70
C SER A 446 11.81 10.54 -0.19
N MET A 447 12.94 10.30 0.49
CA MET A 447 13.00 10.19 1.95
C MET A 447 12.48 11.46 2.63
N LEU A 448 12.96 12.65 2.23
CA LEU A 448 12.54 13.93 2.81
C LEU A 448 11.07 14.24 2.57
N GLU A 449 10.56 14.01 1.35
CA GLU A 449 9.13 14.21 1.04
C GLU A 449 8.24 13.32 1.90
N ARG A 450 8.65 12.05 2.12
CA ARG A 450 7.90 11.09 2.95
C ARG A 450 8.03 11.39 4.44
N GLY A 451 9.22 11.79 4.91
CA GLY A 451 9.45 12.25 6.28
C GLY A 451 8.59 13.47 6.62
N LYS A 452 8.53 14.46 5.72
CA LYS A 452 7.61 15.60 5.86
C LYS A 452 6.15 15.16 5.96
N ALA A 453 5.74 14.21 5.12
CA ALA A 453 4.37 13.69 5.17
C ALA A 453 4.07 12.97 6.49
N TYR A 454 5.04 12.26 7.07
CA TYR A 454 4.94 11.65 8.39
C TYR A 454 4.75 12.71 9.49
N ILE A 455 5.58 13.76 9.53
CA ILE A 455 5.48 14.84 10.52
C ILE A 455 4.10 15.52 10.47
N ILE A 456 3.63 15.86 9.27
CA ILE A 456 2.36 16.60 9.10
C ILE A 456 1.14 15.72 9.44
N LYS A 457 1.15 14.43 9.07
CA LYS A 457 -0.03 13.57 9.19
C LYS A 457 -0.06 12.74 10.45
N ALA A 458 1.08 12.15 10.83
CA ALA A 458 1.19 11.28 11.99
C ALA A 458 1.54 12.09 13.24
N GLY A 459 2.48 13.04 13.12
CA GLY A 459 2.97 13.82 14.26
C GLY A 459 1.86 14.57 15.00
N THR A 460 0.96 15.26 14.30
CA THR A 460 -0.14 15.99 14.94
C THR A 460 -1.12 15.07 15.67
N ILE A 461 -1.42 13.89 15.10
CA ILE A 461 -2.32 12.93 15.73
C ILE A 461 -1.66 12.32 16.97
N ILE A 462 -0.40 11.90 16.86
CA ILE A 462 0.35 11.30 17.97
C ILE A 462 0.47 12.30 19.11
N LEU A 463 0.84 13.57 18.83
CA LEU A 463 0.94 14.62 19.83
C LEU A 463 -0.36 14.81 20.61
N VAL A 464 -1.47 15.04 19.89
CA VAL A 464 -2.79 15.26 20.52
C VAL A 464 -3.20 14.05 21.37
N CYS A 465 -3.04 12.85 20.82
CA CYS A 465 -3.45 11.66 21.52
C CYS A 465 -2.53 11.33 22.72
N ASN A 466 -1.22 11.60 22.64
CA ASN A 466 -0.31 11.44 23.77
C ASN A 466 -0.65 12.40 24.90
N THR A 467 -0.89 13.68 24.57
CA THR A 467 -1.32 14.68 25.55
C THR A 467 -2.64 14.29 26.22
N VAL A 468 -3.61 13.78 25.45
CA VAL A 468 -4.89 13.31 26.02
C VAL A 468 -4.70 12.10 26.93
N VAL A 469 -3.89 11.11 26.53
CA VAL A 469 -3.60 9.93 27.35
C VAL A 469 -2.89 10.34 28.65
N GLN A 470 -1.92 11.24 28.57
CA GLN A 470 -1.20 11.73 29.74
C GLN A 470 -2.16 12.40 30.74
N ILE A 471 -3.05 13.29 30.27
CA ILE A 471 -4.07 13.89 31.14
C ILE A 471 -4.98 12.81 31.75
N MET A 472 -5.38 11.82 30.96
CA MET A 472 -6.25 10.75 31.44
C MET A 472 -5.58 9.84 32.47
N GLN A 473 -4.25 9.68 32.41
CA GLN A 473 -3.46 8.91 33.36
C GLN A 473 -3.18 9.71 34.64
N SER A 474 -2.83 10.99 34.51
CA SER A 474 -2.38 11.82 35.62
C SER A 474 -3.52 12.40 36.47
N PHE A 475 -4.77 12.43 35.98
CA PHE A 475 -5.89 13.10 36.67
C PHE A 475 -7.12 12.21 36.85
N ASP A 476 -7.89 12.49 37.92
CA ASP A 476 -9.25 11.98 38.14
C ASP A 476 -10.31 12.84 37.40
N PHE A 477 -11.58 12.43 37.42
CA PHE A 477 -12.67 13.20 36.78
C PHE A 477 -12.93 14.58 37.40
N SER A 478 -12.38 14.86 38.59
CA SER A 478 -12.40 16.16 39.26
C SER A 478 -11.14 16.99 39.00
N PHE A 479 -10.23 16.50 38.14
CA PHE A 479 -8.93 17.11 37.83
C PHE A 479 -7.98 17.23 39.03
N ASN A 480 -8.08 16.33 40.01
CA ASN A 480 -7.04 16.16 41.02
C ASN A 480 -5.94 15.23 40.50
N PRO A 481 -4.66 15.48 40.83
CA PRO A 481 -3.56 14.60 40.46
C PRO A 481 -3.73 13.22 41.14
N VAL A 482 -3.47 12.17 40.37
CA VAL A 482 -3.52 10.78 40.84
C VAL A 482 -2.17 10.41 41.45
N GLU A 483 -2.17 10.06 42.74
CA GLU A 483 -0.98 9.58 43.44
C GLU A 483 -0.66 8.12 43.09
N GLU A 484 0.60 7.74 43.24
CA GLU A 484 1.08 6.38 42.99
C GLU A 484 0.36 5.37 43.91
N GLY A 485 -0.19 4.29 43.33
CA GLY A 485 -1.07 3.32 44.00
C GLY A 485 -2.57 3.64 43.93
N MET A 486 -2.97 4.82 43.43
CA MET A 486 -4.36 5.22 43.20
C MET A 486 -4.74 5.26 41.72
N GLU A 487 -4.01 4.57 40.84
CA GLU A 487 -4.20 4.62 39.37
C GLU A 487 -5.61 4.22 38.93
N SER A 488 -6.31 3.42 39.76
CA SER A 488 -7.70 3.01 39.54
C SER A 488 -8.74 4.15 39.59
N THR A 489 -8.41 5.32 40.14
CA THR A 489 -9.30 6.50 40.17
C THR A 489 -9.09 7.44 38.99
N SER A 490 -8.08 7.16 38.14
CA SER A 490 -7.78 7.96 36.96
C SER A 490 -8.95 8.02 35.97
N ILE A 491 -9.01 9.09 35.17
CA ILE A 491 -9.97 9.18 34.05
C ILE A 491 -9.78 8.00 33.10
N LEU A 492 -8.54 7.57 32.87
CA LEU A 492 -8.21 6.42 32.03
C LEU A 492 -8.86 5.14 32.56
N ALA A 493 -8.81 4.90 33.87
CA ALA A 493 -9.48 3.74 34.48
C ALA A 493 -11.00 3.77 34.25
N GLY A 494 -11.63 4.94 34.37
CA GLY A 494 -13.05 5.12 34.10
C GLY A 494 -13.44 4.88 32.64
N VAL A 495 -12.61 5.35 31.68
CA VAL A 495 -12.84 5.15 30.25
C VAL A 495 -12.55 3.70 29.83
N ALA A 496 -11.51 3.08 30.36
CA ALA A 496 -11.08 1.73 30.02
C ALA A 496 -11.90 0.63 30.72
N GLY A 497 -12.49 0.91 31.88
CA GLY A 497 -13.29 -0.03 32.67
C GLY A 497 -14.35 -0.77 31.85
N PRO A 498 -15.22 -0.09 31.08
CA PRO A 498 -16.19 -0.73 30.20
C PRO A 498 -15.57 -1.65 29.13
N PHE A 499 -14.39 -1.30 28.60
CA PHE A 499 -13.69 -2.11 27.59
C PHE A 499 -13.11 -3.41 28.19
N SER A 500 -12.87 -3.46 29.51
CA SER A 500 -12.36 -4.67 30.17
C SER A 500 -13.30 -5.87 30.04
N TYR A 501 -14.61 -5.65 29.95
CA TYR A 501 -15.60 -6.72 29.74
C TYR A 501 -15.47 -7.40 28.38
N ILE A 502 -15.04 -6.65 27.35
CA ILE A 502 -14.76 -7.20 26.01
C ILE A 502 -13.54 -8.12 26.06
N LEU A 503 -12.62 -7.90 27.00
CA LEU A 503 -11.41 -8.70 27.15
C LEU A 503 -11.61 -9.98 27.95
N ILE A 504 -12.71 -10.15 28.70
CA ILE A 504 -12.97 -11.36 29.49
C ILE A 504 -12.87 -12.64 28.64
N PRO A 505 -13.48 -12.74 27.44
CA PRO A 505 -13.36 -13.95 26.62
C PRO A 505 -11.95 -14.22 26.07
N ILE A 506 -11.02 -13.26 26.18
CA ILE A 506 -9.65 -13.33 25.66
C ILE A 506 -8.63 -13.53 26.79
N ILE A 507 -8.87 -12.97 27.97
CA ILE A 507 -7.88 -12.95 29.07
C ILE A 507 -8.39 -13.75 30.28
N GLY A 508 -9.71 -13.93 30.38
CA GLY A 508 -10.36 -14.63 31.49
C GLY A 508 -10.72 -13.75 32.68
N ILE A 509 -10.12 -12.57 32.78
CA ILE A 509 -10.36 -11.61 33.87
C ILE A 509 -10.75 -10.24 33.30
N ALA A 510 -11.55 -9.49 34.05
CA ALA A 510 -11.82 -8.08 33.77
C ALA A 510 -10.70 -7.24 34.37
N SER A 511 -9.67 -6.94 33.58
CA SER A 511 -8.59 -6.02 33.96
C SER A 511 -8.77 -4.71 33.22
N TRP A 512 -9.01 -3.62 33.96
CA TRP A 512 -9.08 -2.29 33.39
C TRP A 512 -7.70 -1.81 32.93
N GLN A 513 -6.62 -2.27 33.57
CA GLN A 513 -5.24 -1.93 33.18
C GLN A 513 -4.91 -2.47 31.79
N LEU A 514 -5.21 -3.74 31.53
CA LEU A 514 -5.03 -4.35 30.20
C LEU A 514 -5.95 -3.74 29.15
N ALA A 515 -7.16 -3.31 29.55
CA ALA A 515 -8.07 -2.58 28.68
C ALA A 515 -7.53 -1.19 28.35
N ALA A 516 -7.00 -0.47 29.34
CA ALA A 516 -6.39 0.84 29.17
C ALA A 516 -5.21 0.77 28.21
N ALA A 517 -4.31 -0.19 28.42
CA ALA A 517 -3.18 -0.43 27.52
C ALA A 517 -3.61 -0.80 26.09
N ALA A 518 -4.69 -1.57 25.92
CA ALA A 518 -5.22 -1.87 24.58
C ALA A 518 -5.82 -0.62 23.90
N VAL A 519 -6.47 0.26 24.66
CA VAL A 519 -7.05 1.52 24.17
C VAL A 519 -5.94 2.48 23.75
N THR A 520 -4.93 2.70 24.59
CA THR A 520 -3.77 3.53 24.25
C THR A 520 -2.98 2.94 23.07
N GLY A 521 -2.97 1.61 22.94
CA GLY A 521 -2.43 0.89 21.78
C GLY A 521 -3.07 1.24 20.43
N PHE A 522 -4.29 1.76 20.39
CA PHE A 522 -4.91 2.24 19.14
C PHE A 522 -4.35 3.60 18.70
N ILE A 523 -3.84 4.38 19.64
CA ILE A 523 -3.18 5.66 19.36
C ILE A 523 -1.78 5.36 18.80
N ALA A 524 -0.97 4.66 19.58
CA ALA A 524 0.40 4.28 19.29
C ALA A 524 0.64 2.89 19.89
N LYS A 525 1.20 1.95 19.11
CA LYS A 525 1.27 0.54 19.50
C LYS A 525 2.37 0.28 20.53
N GLU A 526 3.41 1.08 20.50
CA GLU A 526 4.52 1.12 21.43
C GLU A 526 4.06 1.53 22.85
N ASN A 527 3.11 2.47 22.94
CA ASN A 527 2.57 2.98 24.21
C ASN A 527 1.84 1.92 25.06
N VAL A 528 1.53 0.75 24.50
CA VAL A 528 0.95 -0.37 25.25
C VAL A 528 1.88 -0.76 26.41
N VAL A 529 3.20 -0.79 26.17
CA VAL A 529 4.20 -1.17 27.19
C VAL A 529 4.26 -0.13 28.30
N GLY A 530 4.39 1.16 27.95
CA GLY A 530 4.40 2.25 28.93
C GLY A 530 3.10 2.30 29.75
N THR A 531 1.94 2.11 29.10
CA THR A 531 0.65 2.08 29.81
C THR A 531 0.55 0.89 30.77
N ILE A 532 1.08 -0.28 30.40
CA ILE A 532 1.15 -1.43 31.31
C ILE A 532 2.06 -1.10 32.50
N ALA A 533 3.22 -0.50 32.25
CA ALA A 533 4.17 -0.15 33.30
C ALA A 533 3.56 0.80 34.33
N THR A 534 2.89 1.87 33.87
CA THR A 534 2.20 2.84 34.74
C THR A 534 0.99 2.22 35.44
N CYS A 535 0.07 1.59 34.71
CA CYS A 535 -1.19 1.10 35.30
C CYS A 535 -1.02 -0.09 36.25
N PHE A 536 0.07 -0.85 36.14
CA PHE A 536 0.41 -1.92 37.08
C PHE A 536 1.44 -1.51 38.15
N ALA A 537 1.89 -0.25 38.15
CA ALA A 537 2.94 0.26 39.04
C ALA A 537 4.22 -0.59 39.02
N ILE A 538 4.67 -0.95 37.81
CA ILE A 538 5.87 -1.78 37.56
C ILE A 538 6.96 -1.04 36.76
N THR A 539 7.00 0.28 36.87
CA THR A 539 8.06 1.15 36.30
C THR A 539 9.47 0.77 36.77
N ASN A 540 9.59 0.10 37.92
CA ASN A 540 10.86 -0.45 38.40
C ASN A 540 11.37 -1.67 37.59
N PHE A 541 10.51 -2.30 36.80
CA PHE A 541 10.84 -3.50 36.01
C PHE A 541 10.79 -3.25 34.49
N ILE A 542 10.23 -2.12 34.07
CA ILE A 542 10.04 -1.73 32.69
C ILE A 542 10.48 -0.28 32.57
N ASP A 543 11.47 -0.03 31.71
CA ASP A 543 11.83 1.32 31.32
C ASP A 543 10.68 1.92 30.48
N THR A 544 10.09 3.01 30.95
CA THR A 544 8.96 3.66 30.29
C THR A 544 9.36 4.52 29.09
N GLU A 545 10.65 4.84 28.95
CA GLU A 545 11.20 5.63 27.85
C GLU A 545 11.71 4.72 26.74
N GLU A 546 12.51 3.71 27.09
CA GLU A 546 13.01 2.71 26.13
C GLU A 546 11.97 1.62 25.80
N LEU A 547 10.92 1.47 26.63
CA LEU A 547 9.88 0.44 26.51
C LEU A 547 10.44 -1.00 26.57
N GLU A 548 11.52 -1.17 27.34
CA GLU A 548 12.22 -2.45 27.50
C GLU A 548 12.12 -2.99 28.93
N LEU A 549 12.25 -4.31 29.04
CA LEU A 549 12.25 -5.00 30.34
C LEU A 549 13.64 -4.91 30.96
N ILE A 550 13.77 -4.18 32.07
CA ILE A 550 15.03 -3.94 32.78
C ILE A 550 15.23 -4.84 34.02
N GLY A 551 14.16 -5.48 34.50
CA GLY A 551 14.18 -6.36 35.68
C GLY A 551 13.84 -7.83 35.40
N GLU A 552 13.68 -8.64 36.46
CA GLU A 552 13.28 -10.04 36.31
C GLU A 552 11.86 -10.16 35.73
N GLY A 553 11.72 -10.73 34.53
CA GLY A 553 10.44 -10.88 33.84
C GLY A 553 9.37 -11.66 34.62
N ASN A 554 9.79 -12.57 35.51
CA ASN A 554 8.87 -13.32 36.38
C ASN A 554 8.13 -12.42 37.39
N ALA A 555 8.75 -11.31 37.83
CA ALA A 555 8.11 -10.35 38.72
C ALA A 555 6.97 -9.61 38.02
N VAL A 556 7.18 -9.21 36.75
CA VAL A 556 6.14 -8.61 35.90
C VAL A 556 4.96 -9.56 35.73
N ALA A 557 5.22 -10.83 35.41
CA ALA A 557 4.17 -11.83 35.27
C ALA A 557 3.36 -12.04 36.57
N ALA A 558 4.03 -11.99 37.73
CA ALA A 558 3.38 -12.12 39.03
C ALA A 558 2.45 -10.94 39.34
N VAL A 559 2.90 -9.69 39.09
CA VAL A 559 2.09 -8.48 39.33
C VAL A 559 0.89 -8.41 38.40
N MET A 560 1.05 -8.79 37.13
CA MET A 560 -0.06 -8.80 36.17
C MET A 560 -1.16 -9.82 36.53
N GLY A 561 -0.83 -10.87 37.29
CA GLY A 561 -1.82 -11.83 37.81
C GLY A 561 -2.55 -12.65 36.74
N ILE A 562 -1.97 -12.78 35.54
CA ILE A 562 -2.57 -13.52 34.42
C ILE A 562 -1.79 -14.79 34.08
N THR A 563 -2.47 -15.77 33.51
CA THR A 563 -1.83 -17.01 33.05
C THR A 563 -0.99 -16.77 31.79
N LYS A 564 0.01 -17.63 31.52
CA LYS A 564 0.80 -17.58 30.28
C LYS A 564 -0.07 -17.63 29.01
N VAL A 565 -1.14 -18.43 29.04
CA VAL A 565 -2.11 -18.52 27.94
C VAL A 565 -2.85 -17.20 27.75
N ALA A 566 -3.32 -16.58 28.83
CA ALA A 566 -4.00 -15.29 28.78
C ALA A 566 -3.07 -14.17 28.30
N ALA A 567 -1.80 -14.20 28.71
CA ALA A 567 -0.76 -13.28 28.24
C ALA A 567 -0.52 -13.43 26.73
N LEU A 568 -0.40 -14.66 26.23
CA LEU A 568 -0.27 -14.93 24.78
C LEU A 568 -1.52 -14.49 24.01
N ALA A 569 -2.72 -14.74 24.54
CA ALA A 569 -3.97 -14.32 23.92
C ALA A 569 -4.10 -12.79 23.83
N TYR A 570 -3.73 -12.07 24.90
CA TYR A 570 -3.70 -10.62 24.92
C TYR A 570 -2.67 -10.04 23.95
N LEU A 571 -1.48 -10.65 23.87
CA LEU A 571 -0.46 -10.29 22.88
C LEU A 571 -1.03 -10.42 21.46
N MET A 572 -1.60 -11.58 21.12
CA MET A 572 -2.16 -11.82 19.79
C MET A 572 -3.33 -10.87 19.46
N PHE A 573 -4.18 -10.56 20.45
CA PHE A 573 -5.23 -9.54 20.30
C PHE A 573 -4.64 -8.16 19.95
N ASN A 574 -3.65 -7.69 20.70
CA ASN A 574 -3.02 -6.39 20.45
C ASN A 574 -2.27 -6.32 19.11
N LEU A 575 -1.68 -7.43 18.68
CA LEU A 575 -0.94 -7.51 17.42
C LEU A 575 -1.83 -7.44 16.19
N TYR A 576 -3.01 -8.05 16.19
CA TYR A 576 -3.88 -8.13 14.99
C TYR A 576 -5.15 -7.28 15.05
N THR A 577 -5.28 -6.43 16.06
CA THR A 577 -6.27 -5.34 16.08
C THR A 577 -5.92 -4.24 15.06
N PRO A 578 -6.86 -3.31 14.80
CA PRO A 578 -6.61 -2.16 13.95
C PRO A 578 -5.27 -1.46 14.26
N PRO A 579 -4.58 -0.94 13.23
CA PRO A 579 -3.29 -0.28 13.41
C PRO A 579 -3.47 1.07 14.12
N CYS A 580 -2.36 1.75 14.38
CA CYS A 580 -2.37 3.09 14.99
C CYS A 580 -3.21 4.09 14.19
N PHE A 581 -3.71 5.14 14.85
CA PHE A 581 -4.55 6.17 14.23
C PHE A 581 -3.89 6.84 13.01
N ALA A 582 -2.57 7.03 13.04
CA ALA A 582 -1.83 7.55 11.90
C ALA A 582 -1.92 6.62 10.66
N ALA A 583 -1.84 5.30 10.87
CA ALA A 583 -2.04 4.31 9.81
C ALA A 583 -3.51 4.25 9.35
N LEU A 584 -4.49 4.39 10.24
CA LEU A 584 -5.91 4.51 9.86
C LEU A 584 -6.17 5.79 9.02
N GLY A 585 -5.52 6.90 9.36
CA GLY A 585 -5.56 8.13 8.56
C GLY A 585 -4.97 7.94 7.16
N ALA A 586 -3.82 7.25 7.06
CA ALA A 586 -3.25 6.84 5.78
C ALA A 586 -4.21 5.93 5.00
N MET A 587 -4.83 4.97 5.68
CA MET A 587 -5.80 4.02 5.11
C MET A 587 -7.01 4.73 4.52
N ASN A 588 -7.56 5.71 5.25
CA ASN A 588 -8.65 6.55 4.76
C ASN A 588 -8.27 7.27 3.45
N SER A 589 -7.07 7.87 3.41
CA SER A 589 -6.59 8.60 2.23
C SER A 589 -6.40 7.72 0.99
N GLU A 590 -6.00 6.46 1.17
CA GLU A 590 -5.75 5.51 0.06
C GLU A 590 -7.03 4.76 -0.37
N MET A 591 -7.96 4.51 0.56
CA MET A 591 -9.24 3.85 0.28
C MET A 591 -10.27 4.78 -0.39
N LYS A 592 -10.23 6.08 -0.07
CA LYS A 592 -11.17 7.11 -0.53
C LYS A 592 -12.65 6.72 -0.35
N SER A 593 -12.95 5.90 0.66
CA SER A 593 -14.30 5.44 0.95
C SER A 593 -14.47 5.11 2.42
N GLN A 594 -15.34 5.85 3.10
CA GLN A 594 -15.62 5.66 4.53
C GLN A 594 -16.21 4.29 4.82
N LYS A 595 -17.05 3.75 3.90
CA LYS A 595 -17.61 2.40 4.03
C LYS A 595 -16.51 1.33 4.06
N TRP A 596 -15.48 1.48 3.23
CA TRP A 596 -14.34 0.56 3.22
C TRP A 596 -13.45 0.72 4.45
N LEU A 597 -13.23 1.96 4.92
CA LEU A 597 -12.47 2.23 6.14
C LEU A 597 -13.12 1.57 7.38
N TRP A 598 -14.41 1.81 7.60
CA TRP A 598 -15.13 1.18 8.71
C TRP A 598 -15.22 -0.34 8.56
N GLY A 599 -15.35 -0.84 7.33
CA GLY A 599 -15.24 -2.26 7.03
C GLY A 599 -13.87 -2.84 7.38
N ALA A 600 -12.79 -2.08 7.18
CA ALA A 600 -11.42 -2.46 7.53
C ALA A 600 -11.20 -2.51 9.03
N ILE A 601 -11.60 -1.46 9.75
CA ILE A 601 -11.52 -1.39 11.21
C ILE A 601 -12.32 -2.55 11.83
N GLY A 602 -13.56 -2.76 11.37
CA GLY A 602 -14.40 -3.86 11.84
C GLY A 602 -13.80 -5.23 11.56
N LEU A 603 -13.24 -5.45 10.35
CA LEU A 603 -12.57 -6.70 10.00
C LEU A 603 -11.35 -6.96 10.86
N GLN A 604 -10.48 -5.97 11.05
CA GLN A 604 -9.27 -6.10 11.86
C GLN A 604 -9.60 -6.32 13.33
N LEU A 605 -10.60 -5.61 13.87
CA LEU A 605 -11.04 -5.79 15.25
C LEU A 605 -11.65 -7.18 15.47
N ALA A 606 -12.51 -7.63 14.56
CA ALA A 606 -13.08 -8.98 14.59
C ALA A 606 -11.99 -10.05 14.47
N THR A 607 -10.97 -9.84 13.64
CA THR A 607 -9.85 -10.76 13.46
C THR A 607 -9.00 -10.83 14.74
N GLY A 608 -8.57 -9.69 15.29
CA GLY A 608 -7.81 -9.64 16.53
C GLY A 608 -8.56 -10.27 17.71
N PHE A 609 -9.86 -9.97 17.85
CA PHE A 609 -10.72 -10.59 18.86
C PHE A 609 -10.81 -12.11 18.68
N THR A 610 -11.07 -12.56 17.46
CA THR A 610 -11.21 -14.00 17.15
C THR A 610 -9.91 -14.74 17.43
N VAL A 611 -8.77 -14.21 17.02
CA VAL A 611 -7.46 -14.83 17.26
C VAL A 611 -7.17 -14.89 18.77
N GLY A 612 -7.35 -13.78 19.49
CA GLY A 612 -7.15 -13.76 20.95
C GLY A 612 -8.06 -14.75 21.67
N TYR A 613 -9.35 -14.78 21.33
CA TYR A 613 -10.32 -15.72 21.88
C TYR A 613 -9.92 -17.17 21.62
N LEU A 614 -9.55 -17.54 20.39
CA LEU A 614 -9.17 -18.91 20.05
C LEU A 614 -7.90 -19.33 20.80
N VAL A 615 -6.90 -18.45 20.90
CA VAL A 615 -5.67 -18.72 21.66
C VAL A 615 -5.97 -18.96 23.13
N TYR A 616 -6.84 -18.12 23.74
CA TYR A 616 -7.21 -18.28 25.14
C TYR A 616 -8.00 -19.55 25.40
N GLN A 617 -9.06 -19.80 24.62
CA GLN A 617 -9.96 -20.92 24.86
C GLN A 617 -9.29 -22.27 24.56
N PHE A 618 -8.60 -22.39 23.42
CA PHE A 618 -7.86 -23.62 23.13
C PHE A 618 -6.66 -23.78 24.06
N GLY A 619 -5.90 -22.72 24.32
CA GLY A 619 -4.76 -22.79 25.23
C GLY A 619 -5.16 -23.18 26.65
N THR A 620 -6.30 -22.69 27.15
CA THR A 620 -6.82 -23.06 28.46
C THR A 620 -7.33 -24.50 28.44
N LEU A 621 -8.05 -24.92 27.38
CA LEU A 621 -8.49 -26.29 27.22
C LEU A 621 -7.33 -27.30 27.23
N PHE A 622 -6.22 -26.98 26.56
CA PHE A 622 -5.04 -27.84 26.55
C PHE A 622 -4.26 -27.86 27.86
N THR A 623 -4.22 -26.74 28.60
CA THR A 623 -3.43 -26.65 29.83
C THR A 623 -4.21 -27.08 31.08
N THR A 624 -5.51 -26.79 31.16
CA THR A 624 -6.34 -27.07 32.35
C THR A 624 -7.41 -28.13 32.11
N GLY A 625 -7.65 -28.57 30.86
CA GLY A 625 -8.70 -29.54 30.52
C GLY A 625 -10.12 -28.96 30.51
N SER A 626 -10.28 -27.66 30.71
CA SER A 626 -11.58 -26.97 30.76
C SER A 626 -11.60 -25.75 29.85
N LEU A 627 -12.78 -25.34 29.38
CA LEU A 627 -12.93 -24.07 28.66
C LEU A 627 -12.69 -22.89 29.61
N GLY A 628 -12.09 -21.82 29.08
CA GLY A 628 -11.75 -20.62 29.83
C GLY A 628 -12.98 -19.76 30.13
N ALA A 629 -12.81 -18.75 30.99
CA ALA A 629 -13.88 -17.82 31.31
C ALA A 629 -14.36 -17.05 30.05
N GLY A 630 -15.64 -16.67 30.02
CA GLY A 630 -16.21 -15.94 28.90
C GLY A 630 -16.38 -16.73 27.59
N PHE A 631 -16.25 -18.06 27.61
CA PHE A 631 -16.38 -18.91 26.41
C PHE A 631 -17.66 -18.63 25.60
N ILE A 632 -18.82 -18.65 26.26
CA ILE A 632 -20.14 -18.42 25.61
C ILE A 632 -20.21 -17.00 25.04
N GLY A 633 -19.80 -15.99 25.80
CA GLY A 633 -19.82 -14.59 25.36
C GLY A 633 -18.94 -14.36 24.13
N GLY A 634 -17.73 -14.91 24.12
CA GLY A 634 -16.84 -14.82 22.97
C GLY A 634 -17.34 -15.61 21.76
N LEU A 635 -17.95 -16.78 21.97
CA LEU A 635 -18.57 -17.56 20.89
C LEU A 635 -19.71 -16.79 20.23
N VAL A 636 -20.59 -16.18 21.03
CA VAL A 636 -21.68 -15.32 20.54
C VAL A 636 -21.11 -14.16 19.72
N ALA A 637 -20.06 -13.49 20.20
CA ALA A 637 -19.41 -12.41 19.46
C ALA A 637 -18.87 -12.88 18.10
N ILE A 638 -18.20 -14.03 18.03
CA ILE A 638 -17.69 -14.61 16.77
C ILE A 638 -18.84 -14.97 15.82
N LEU A 639 -19.93 -15.55 16.34
CA LEU A 639 -21.11 -15.87 15.54
C LEU A 639 -21.76 -14.61 14.97
N VAL A 640 -21.79 -13.52 15.73
CA VAL A 640 -22.26 -12.21 15.26
C VAL A 640 -21.35 -11.67 14.16
N PHE A 641 -20.03 -11.72 14.32
CA PHE A 641 -19.09 -11.31 13.26
C PHE A 641 -19.29 -12.14 11.99
N ALA A 642 -19.40 -13.46 12.12
CA ALA A 642 -19.65 -14.36 10.99
C ALA A 642 -20.99 -14.05 10.30
N ALA A 643 -22.06 -13.81 11.07
CA ALA A 643 -23.37 -13.43 10.54
C ALA A 643 -23.30 -12.12 9.76
N ILE A 644 -22.66 -11.08 10.31
CA ILE A 644 -22.47 -9.79 9.63
C ILE A 644 -21.71 -9.97 8.31
N ILE A 645 -20.60 -10.72 8.32
CA ILE A 645 -19.80 -11.01 7.12
C ILE A 645 -20.64 -11.73 6.06
N ILE A 646 -21.43 -12.73 6.46
CA ILE A 646 -22.30 -13.50 5.55
C ILE A 646 -23.40 -12.61 4.96
N LEU A 647 -24.03 -11.75 5.76
CA LEU A 647 -25.07 -10.83 5.29
C LEU A 647 -24.50 -9.83 4.28
N ILE A 648 -23.34 -9.25 4.55
CA ILE A 648 -22.65 -8.34 3.62
C ILE A 648 -22.28 -9.10 2.33
N ALA A 649 -21.74 -10.31 2.44
CA ALA A 649 -21.37 -11.13 1.28
C ALA A 649 -22.58 -11.46 0.40
N ARG A 650 -23.72 -11.84 1.01
CA ARG A 650 -24.98 -12.10 0.29
C ARG A 650 -25.49 -10.85 -0.44
N LYS A 651 -25.51 -9.70 0.24
CA LYS A 651 -25.93 -8.42 -0.34
C LYS A 651 -25.06 -8.03 -1.54
N ASN A 652 -23.74 -8.14 -1.40
CA ASN A 652 -22.80 -7.82 -2.48
C ASN A 652 -22.95 -8.77 -3.67
N ARG A 653 -23.10 -10.08 -3.44
CA ARG A 653 -23.33 -11.05 -4.51
C ARG A 653 -24.65 -10.81 -5.23
N ALA A 654 -25.71 -10.45 -4.51
CA ALA A 654 -26.99 -10.11 -5.11
C ALA A 654 -26.89 -8.84 -5.98
N ALA A 655 -26.16 -7.82 -5.52
CA ALA A 655 -25.90 -6.61 -6.30
C ALA A 655 -25.11 -6.90 -7.58
N VAL A 656 -24.03 -7.68 -7.47
CA VAL A 656 -23.25 -8.14 -8.63
C VAL A 656 -24.13 -8.93 -9.58
N ALA A 657 -24.92 -9.90 -9.09
CA ALA A 657 -25.81 -10.68 -9.94
C ALA A 657 -26.87 -9.83 -10.66
N ALA A 658 -27.35 -8.74 -10.03
CA ALA A 658 -28.29 -7.81 -10.64
C ALA A 658 -27.64 -6.93 -11.72
N GLU A 659 -26.42 -6.46 -11.49
CA GLU A 659 -25.63 -5.68 -12.46
C GLU A 659 -25.28 -6.50 -13.72
N TYR A 660 -25.20 -7.83 -13.59
CA TYR A 660 -24.90 -8.77 -14.68
C TYR A 660 -26.11 -9.52 -15.23
N LYS A 661 -27.34 -9.13 -14.86
CA LYS A 661 -28.52 -9.57 -15.62
C LYS A 661 -28.47 -8.84 -16.96
N LEU A 662 -28.12 -9.57 -18.01
CA LEU A 662 -28.33 -9.16 -19.38
C LEU A 662 -29.84 -8.93 -19.54
N ASP A 663 -30.22 -7.69 -19.86
CA ASP A 663 -31.54 -7.40 -20.42
C ASP A 663 -31.68 -8.05 -21.81
#